data_AF-A0A1B8VTQ5-F1
#
_entry.id   AF-A0A1B8VTQ5-F1
#
_cell.length_a   1.000
_cell.length_b   1.000
_cell.length_c   1.000
_cell.angle_alpha   90.00
_cell.angle_beta   90.00
_cell.angle_gamma   90.00
#
_symmetry.space_group_name_H-M   'P 1'
#
loop_
_entity.id
_entity.type
_entity.pdbx_description
1 polymer ?
#
loop_
_entity_poly.entity_id
_entity_poly.type
_entity_poly.pdbx_seq_one_letter_code
_entity_poly.pdbx_strand_id
1 'polypeptide(L)'
;MKTQTNAAKRVLALLLAAFLVLPVFQAAQVNASAGSGASAASHYNYFNDVYEHLNDESHVLQTATYEDIINLFESEGTYVVLFGGAWSDRTQANIGFINQVAKQYGVKTIYNFDTRLDGKDFEIAQTQTKEITKQISGKTTYFDFGEAYVELVNRYLSNLDEVLPLADTVTYAKKDTTGTVVAQGSAKKIEAPFLFVYNKKQGEEKGKIISSLESPNVWNDYLTDGTLDAAKVDAYKAEVGNVFKGIEKFDTINSSEAIKAAFNKNAAGKTILDEADGELVFERVTYHELTKILETEGNYTILFGGSWCPNTRAAIKFINQYAKKYNIDKVYFWDTKLDAGISAKDINLDPHNGTFLQVRDTNHPYANLYVDLVNKYLTNISTQYAKASNNVKYTNENGVEVIASKAQVPFLFQYNKDNKDAAGNNAPILGHIELMYSWDTIQPGYKDKNGIVTKFHETYTNALDKLFTRVEATPTGLSGVIPTSASNDDGQIIGTKNKALEYKLAGSDSAYIPVAGEAITNLVPGTYSVRYAAKLGYQGPVSPVKDGVYPFTEVPYLAGQAVEIVVPPFIQEQAAPTGLKGVAPTTADNNDGQITGTTTALEYKHADAVDYIAATEPSVTNLVYGTYDVRYAAKDGYRPSPKVEVVIPAFGEQVQVAPIGLAGVAPTTAANDNGQITGTTTALEYRLSGTKEYTPATDLAVTGLAAGTYNVRYAAKAGFSASPAIDVVVPAFDPGPGPSPSPSPSPSPGPGSNPNPPGPVTTAPPAGTENDGTAPTTTVAATTDVTTGATVAKASASAVTSLVEQAKKAETAGKAAVLEFKVEPAAQTKSVELSIPRNSFNEVASSTKAGIKVNYGIGSVSFDAQAVSSISKTAETGDISIIISKVELTEEGKQALGDRPVYDFSVFAGTTPISTFGGSALQVSVPYTLKAGEDQNAVIVYYVTDSGELDTIRGKYNAATGSVEFVTTHFSQYIIGYNKVSFADIPAAAWYKDAVSFLAARSITTGTDENHYSPNATVTRGQFVVLLLKAYGITPNETETDNFADAGNTYYTNYLAAAKRLGITTGVDGNKFEPNSKITRQDLFTLLYRSLEVLGELPKAQPGATVSSFSDAGQIADYASDAFKALVEGGIITGSNAKLSPKDVSTRAQVAQVLYNLLSKQ
;
A
#
# COMPACT_ATOMS: atom_id res chain seq x y z
N MET A 1 12.85 23.40 -8.57
CA MET A 1 11.98 22.25 -8.23
C MET A 1 12.39 20.95 -8.95
N LYS A 2 13.68 20.71 -9.24
CA LYS A 2 14.17 19.55 -10.04
C LYS A 2 14.82 18.42 -9.21
N THR A 3 14.69 18.46 -7.88
CA THR A 3 15.45 17.62 -6.94
C THR A 3 14.59 16.72 -6.03
N GLN A 4 13.26 16.75 -6.13
CA GLN A 4 12.37 15.85 -5.37
C GLN A 4 11.81 14.66 -6.18
N THR A 5 11.94 14.67 -7.51
CA THR A 5 11.35 13.65 -8.40
C THR A 5 11.99 12.25 -8.32
N ASN A 6 13.14 12.11 -7.65
CA ASN A 6 13.82 10.81 -7.48
C ASN A 6 13.48 10.07 -6.17
N ALA A 7 12.70 10.68 -5.27
CA ALA A 7 12.24 10.02 -4.03
C ALA A 7 10.84 9.39 -4.16
N ALA A 8 10.08 9.74 -5.22
CA ALA A 8 8.70 9.30 -5.42
C ALA A 8 8.55 8.01 -6.25
N LYS A 9 9.65 7.45 -6.80
CA LYS A 9 9.63 6.18 -7.53
C LYS A 9 10.33 5.11 -6.71
N ARG A 10 9.61 4.01 -6.44
CA ARG A 10 9.93 2.87 -5.54
C ARG A 10 9.49 3.06 -4.08
N VAL A 11 8.18 3.07 -3.84
CA VAL A 11 7.60 2.92 -2.50
C VAL A 11 7.01 1.52 -2.24
N LEU A 12 6.69 0.74 -3.29
CA LEU A 12 6.20 -0.65 -3.18
C LEU A 12 7.16 -1.63 -2.45
N ALA A 13 8.44 -1.29 -2.35
CA ALA A 13 9.45 -2.07 -1.60
C ALA A 13 9.60 -1.64 -0.12
N LEU A 14 8.90 -0.59 0.34
CA LEU A 14 9.19 0.09 1.61
C LEU A 14 8.40 -0.40 2.82
N LEU A 15 7.46 -1.33 2.63
CA LEU A 15 6.57 -1.82 3.68
C LEU A 15 6.77 -3.31 3.90
N LEU A 16 6.88 -3.72 5.16
CA LEU A 16 6.86 -5.13 5.52
C LEU A 16 5.55 -5.74 5.00
N ALA A 17 5.62 -6.90 4.33
CA ALA A 17 4.45 -7.53 3.70
C ALA A 17 3.35 -7.87 4.74
N ALA A 18 2.43 -6.94 4.96
CA ALA A 18 1.42 -7.02 6.01
C ALA A 18 0.21 -7.92 5.66
N PHE A 19 0.16 -8.46 4.44
CA PHE A 19 -0.86 -9.43 4.02
C PHE A 19 -0.81 -10.78 4.76
N LEU A 20 0.09 -10.96 5.74
CA LEU A 20 0.26 -12.19 6.51
C LEU A 20 0.06 -12.06 8.03
N VAL A 21 -0.38 -10.90 8.54
CA VAL A 21 -0.67 -10.72 9.99
C VAL A 21 -2.17 -10.60 10.26
N LEU A 22 -2.90 -11.67 9.93
CA LEU A 22 -4.18 -11.97 10.57
C LEU A 22 -3.95 -13.03 11.65
N PRO A 23 -4.27 -12.76 12.93
CA PRO A 23 -4.11 -13.74 13.98
C PRO A 23 -5.19 -14.83 13.85
N VAL A 24 -4.80 -16.03 13.44
CA VAL A 24 -5.71 -17.17 13.27
C VAL A 24 -6.19 -17.67 14.64
N PHE A 25 -7.32 -17.15 15.12
CA PHE A 25 -7.95 -17.59 16.36
C PHE A 25 -9.16 -18.52 16.15
N GLN A 26 -8.97 -19.75 16.66
CA GLN A 26 -9.98 -20.75 17.06
C GLN A 26 -10.57 -21.73 16.02
N ALA A 27 -10.11 -22.97 16.17
CA ALA A 27 -10.93 -24.17 16.44
C ALA A 27 -11.86 -24.72 15.34
N ALA A 28 -11.26 -25.53 14.47
CA ALA A 28 -11.74 -26.86 14.08
C ALA A 28 -13.23 -27.05 13.67
N GLN A 29 -13.49 -27.00 12.36
CA GLN A 29 -13.79 -28.24 11.64
C GLN A 29 -13.10 -28.24 10.27
N VAL A 30 -12.46 -29.36 9.94
CA VAL A 30 -11.71 -29.53 8.70
C VAL A 30 -12.66 -29.93 7.57
N ASN A 31 -12.74 -29.07 6.55
CA ASN A 31 -12.91 -29.51 5.17
C ASN A 31 -12.05 -28.60 4.29
N ALA A 32 -10.97 -29.15 3.74
CA ALA A 32 -9.99 -28.37 3.00
C ALA A 32 -10.51 -28.03 1.59
N SER A 33 -10.73 -26.75 1.32
CA SER A 33 -10.50 -26.19 -0.02
C SER A 33 -9.09 -25.60 -0.06
N ALA A 34 -8.35 -25.88 -1.14
CA ALA A 34 -6.98 -25.44 -1.27
C ALA A 34 -6.92 -23.93 -1.58
N GLY A 35 -6.42 -23.14 -0.62
CA GLY A 35 -5.96 -21.78 -0.90
C GLY A 35 -4.59 -21.82 -1.57
N SER A 36 -4.43 -21.06 -2.66
CA SER A 36 -3.18 -20.98 -3.43
C SER A 36 -2.06 -20.37 -2.60
N GLY A 37 -0.93 -21.08 -2.51
CA GLY A 37 0.34 -20.46 -2.13
C GLY A 37 0.87 -19.56 -3.26
N ALA A 38 1.86 -18.73 -2.98
CA ALA A 38 2.63 -18.09 -4.05
C ALA A 38 3.31 -19.17 -4.92
N SER A 39 3.33 -19.01 -6.25
CA SER A 39 3.97 -20.00 -7.11
C SER A 39 5.46 -20.10 -6.85
N ALA A 40 6.00 -21.32 -7.02
CA ALA A 40 7.43 -21.56 -7.02
C ALA A 40 8.10 -21.09 -8.33
N ALA A 41 7.33 -20.92 -9.42
CA ALA A 41 7.85 -20.52 -10.73
C ALA A 41 8.02 -19.00 -10.84
N SER A 42 9.13 -18.59 -11.45
CA SER A 42 9.39 -17.18 -11.76
C SER A 42 8.53 -16.73 -12.94
N HIS A 43 8.09 -15.47 -12.87
CA HIS A 43 7.32 -14.80 -13.91
C HIS A 43 8.22 -13.79 -14.63
N TYR A 44 8.04 -13.68 -15.95
CA TYR A 44 8.71 -12.71 -16.81
C TYR A 44 7.67 -11.87 -17.54
N ASN A 45 7.81 -10.54 -17.49
CA ASN A 45 7.01 -9.59 -18.28
C ASN A 45 7.87 -9.09 -19.45
N TYR A 46 7.67 -9.72 -20.62
CA TYR A 46 8.36 -9.38 -21.86
C TYR A 46 8.17 -7.91 -22.27
N PHE A 47 6.94 -7.41 -22.18
CA PHE A 47 6.59 -6.11 -22.72
C PHE A 47 7.27 -4.97 -21.96
N ASN A 48 7.32 -5.01 -20.63
CA ASN A 48 7.99 -3.99 -19.82
C ASN A 48 9.52 -4.11 -19.81
N ASP A 49 10.10 -5.30 -20.04
CA ASP A 49 11.55 -5.47 -20.12
C ASP A 49 12.10 -5.03 -21.49
N VAL A 50 11.36 -5.28 -22.57
CA VAL A 50 11.86 -5.17 -23.94
C VAL A 50 11.44 -3.87 -24.65
N TYR A 51 10.35 -3.22 -24.22
CA TYR A 51 9.88 -1.97 -24.84
C TYR A 51 10.15 -0.74 -23.94
N GLU A 52 11.22 0.01 -24.24
CA GLU A 52 11.76 1.09 -23.38
C GLU A 52 10.70 2.14 -22.97
N HIS A 53 9.77 2.44 -23.88
CA HIS A 53 8.75 3.47 -23.67
C HIS A 53 7.41 2.91 -23.17
N LEU A 54 7.34 1.61 -22.85
CA LEU A 54 6.20 0.95 -22.21
C LEU A 54 6.48 0.73 -20.73
N ASN A 55 6.20 1.76 -19.92
CA ASN A 55 6.40 1.72 -18.47
C ASN A 55 5.06 1.52 -17.75
N ASP A 56 4.46 0.33 -17.88
CA ASP A 56 3.11 0.06 -17.37
C ASP A 56 2.88 -1.44 -17.09
N GLU A 57 2.97 -1.87 -15.83
CA GLU A 57 2.69 -3.26 -15.40
C GLU A 57 1.22 -3.69 -15.64
N SER A 58 0.32 -2.75 -15.91
CA SER A 58 -1.08 -2.99 -16.28
C SER A 58 -1.36 -2.87 -17.79
N HIS A 59 -0.34 -3.04 -18.64
CA HIS A 59 -0.49 -2.92 -20.08
C HIS A 59 -1.50 -3.92 -20.66
N VAL A 60 -2.19 -3.53 -21.73
CA VAL A 60 -3.17 -4.40 -22.43
C VAL A 60 -2.54 -5.23 -23.55
N LEU A 61 -1.22 -5.23 -23.69
CA LEU A 61 -0.52 -5.98 -24.73
C LEU A 61 -0.39 -7.47 -24.38
N GLN A 62 -0.64 -8.32 -25.37
CA GLN A 62 -0.43 -9.77 -25.31
C GLN A 62 0.22 -10.23 -26.62
N THR A 63 1.25 -11.06 -26.53
CA THR A 63 1.90 -11.62 -27.72
C THR A 63 0.99 -12.61 -28.42
N ALA A 64 0.96 -12.55 -29.75
CA ALA A 64 0.35 -13.54 -30.62
C ALA A 64 1.43 -14.28 -31.40
N THR A 65 1.51 -15.60 -31.26
CA THR A 65 2.26 -16.45 -32.19
C THR A 65 1.54 -16.57 -33.55
N TYR A 66 2.15 -17.24 -34.53
CA TYR A 66 1.50 -17.51 -35.82
C TYR A 66 0.24 -18.37 -35.68
N GLU A 67 0.19 -19.30 -34.70
CA GLU A 67 -1.01 -20.07 -34.38
C GLU A 67 -2.08 -19.21 -33.70
N ASP A 68 -1.69 -18.27 -32.83
CA ASP A 68 -2.62 -17.33 -32.19
C ASP A 68 -3.28 -16.38 -33.18
N ILE A 69 -2.50 -15.78 -34.09
CA ILE A 69 -3.07 -14.80 -35.03
C ILE A 69 -4.00 -15.46 -36.05
N ILE A 70 -3.74 -16.71 -36.45
CA ILE A 70 -4.68 -17.49 -37.27
C ILE A 70 -5.95 -17.83 -36.48
N ASN A 71 -5.83 -18.33 -35.25
CA ASN A 71 -6.99 -18.62 -34.40
C ASN A 71 -7.83 -17.36 -34.12
N LEU A 72 -7.20 -16.19 -33.95
CA LEU A 72 -7.85 -14.90 -33.80
C LEU A 72 -8.64 -14.51 -35.05
N PHE A 73 -8.02 -14.60 -36.23
CA PHE A 73 -8.71 -14.27 -37.48
C PHE A 73 -9.79 -15.29 -37.87
N GLU A 74 -9.68 -16.55 -37.43
CA GLU A 74 -10.74 -17.56 -37.55
C GLU A 74 -11.91 -17.30 -36.60
N SER A 75 -11.70 -16.61 -35.47
CA SER A 75 -12.73 -16.35 -34.44
C SER A 75 -13.71 -15.23 -34.82
N GLU A 76 -14.98 -15.39 -34.44
CA GLU A 76 -16.01 -14.35 -34.57
C GLU A 76 -15.84 -13.31 -33.45
N GLY A 77 -15.76 -12.02 -33.80
CA GLY A 77 -15.53 -10.95 -32.82
C GLY A 77 -14.87 -9.69 -33.40
N THR A 78 -14.56 -8.75 -32.50
CA THR A 78 -13.90 -7.47 -32.78
C THR A 78 -12.61 -7.34 -31.97
N TYR A 79 -11.47 -7.55 -32.60
CA TYR A 79 -10.17 -7.66 -31.92
C TYR A 79 -9.23 -6.51 -32.30
N VAL A 80 -8.46 -6.01 -31.32
CA VAL A 80 -7.39 -5.04 -31.57
C VAL A 80 -6.08 -5.76 -31.81
N VAL A 81 -5.43 -5.48 -32.93
CA VAL A 81 -4.22 -6.16 -33.39
C VAL A 81 -3.13 -5.12 -33.67
N LEU A 82 -1.89 -5.42 -33.28
CA LEU A 82 -0.70 -4.60 -33.55
C LEU A 82 0.34 -5.45 -34.25
N PHE A 83 0.56 -5.20 -35.55
CA PHE A 83 1.67 -5.81 -36.28
C PHE A 83 2.94 -4.98 -36.03
N GLY A 84 3.98 -5.60 -35.47
CA GLY A 84 5.28 -4.99 -35.27
C GLY A 84 5.99 -5.45 -33.99
N GLY A 85 7.30 -5.66 -34.08
CA GLY A 85 8.11 -6.15 -32.97
C GLY A 85 9.01 -5.11 -32.31
N ALA A 86 9.73 -5.55 -31.27
CA ALA A 86 10.69 -4.77 -30.49
C ALA A 86 11.90 -4.26 -31.29
N TRP A 87 12.18 -4.87 -32.45
CA TRP A 87 13.23 -4.48 -33.39
C TRP A 87 12.92 -3.17 -34.14
N SER A 88 11.68 -2.68 -34.10
CA SER A 88 11.26 -1.46 -34.79
C SER A 88 11.35 -0.27 -33.85
N ASP A 89 12.26 0.68 -34.13
CA ASP A 89 12.34 1.98 -33.44
C ASP A 89 11.00 2.73 -33.43
N ARG A 90 10.17 2.50 -34.45
CA ARG A 90 8.80 3.02 -34.49
C ARG A 90 7.90 2.29 -33.50
N THR A 91 7.87 0.96 -33.49
CA THR A 91 7.05 0.22 -32.51
C THR A 91 7.46 0.60 -31.08
N GLN A 92 8.77 0.65 -30.81
CA GLN A 92 9.35 1.14 -29.54
C GLN A 92 8.79 2.52 -29.15
N ALA A 93 8.85 3.50 -30.06
CA ALA A 93 8.37 4.86 -29.82
C ALA A 93 6.86 4.99 -29.60
N ASN A 94 6.05 4.14 -30.24
CA ASN A 94 4.60 4.31 -30.32
C ASN A 94 3.83 3.44 -29.31
N ILE A 95 4.34 2.25 -28.95
CA ILE A 95 3.61 1.21 -28.20
C ILE A 95 3.09 1.68 -26.83
N GLY A 96 3.85 2.52 -26.12
CA GLY A 96 3.44 3.11 -24.84
C GLY A 96 2.23 4.03 -24.97
N PHE A 97 2.18 4.85 -26.03
CA PHE A 97 1.04 5.73 -26.31
C PHE A 97 -0.17 4.95 -26.82
N ILE A 98 0.05 3.92 -27.64
CA ILE A 98 -0.99 2.99 -28.10
C ILE A 98 -1.68 2.34 -26.89
N ASN A 99 -0.90 1.79 -25.96
CA ASN A 99 -1.41 1.18 -24.73
C ASN A 99 -2.21 2.18 -23.87
N GLN A 100 -1.70 3.40 -23.66
CA GLN A 100 -2.40 4.43 -22.88
C GLN A 100 -3.79 4.75 -23.46
N VAL A 101 -3.89 4.96 -24.77
CA VAL A 101 -5.16 5.30 -25.42
C VAL A 101 -6.09 4.09 -25.50
N ALA A 102 -5.58 2.89 -25.77
CA ALA A 102 -6.39 1.67 -25.80
C ALA A 102 -7.14 1.43 -24.48
N LYS A 103 -6.47 1.65 -23.33
CA LYS A 103 -7.11 1.56 -22.00
C LYS A 103 -8.25 2.59 -21.83
N GLN A 104 -8.11 3.80 -22.35
CA GLN A 104 -9.17 4.83 -22.30
C GLN A 104 -10.43 4.43 -23.09
N TYR A 105 -10.26 3.69 -24.19
CA TYR A 105 -11.36 3.16 -25.00
C TYR A 105 -11.87 1.78 -24.53
N GLY A 106 -11.43 1.31 -23.36
CA GLY A 106 -11.90 0.05 -22.76
C GLY A 106 -11.35 -1.22 -23.43
N VAL A 107 -10.37 -1.12 -24.33
CA VAL A 107 -9.66 -2.27 -24.90
C VAL A 107 -9.02 -3.06 -23.76
N LYS A 108 -9.23 -4.39 -23.75
CA LYS A 108 -8.66 -5.30 -22.74
C LYS A 108 -7.43 -6.05 -23.22
N THR A 109 -7.32 -6.27 -24.52
CA THR A 109 -6.19 -6.96 -25.14
C THR A 109 -5.86 -6.35 -26.50
N ILE A 110 -4.58 -6.06 -26.73
CA ILE A 110 -3.98 -5.80 -28.03
C ILE A 110 -3.12 -7.01 -28.36
N TYR A 111 -3.50 -7.74 -29.40
CA TYR A 111 -2.75 -8.88 -29.89
C TYR A 111 -1.56 -8.39 -30.72
N ASN A 112 -0.38 -8.42 -30.13
CA ASN A 112 0.85 -8.00 -30.78
C ASN A 112 1.48 -9.18 -31.54
N PHE A 113 1.50 -9.07 -32.87
CA PHE A 113 2.09 -10.06 -33.76
C PHE A 113 3.40 -9.50 -34.32
N ASP A 114 4.52 -10.15 -33.99
CA ASP A 114 5.81 -9.83 -34.58
C ASP A 114 5.98 -10.58 -35.92
N THR A 115 6.09 -9.83 -37.01
CA THR A 115 6.37 -10.38 -38.35
C THR A 115 7.82 -10.83 -38.51
N ARG A 116 8.71 -10.51 -37.56
CA ARG A 116 10.00 -11.18 -37.39
C ARG A 116 9.87 -12.31 -36.40
N LEU A 117 9.78 -13.54 -36.90
CA LEU A 117 9.50 -14.71 -36.05
C LEU A 117 10.69 -15.12 -35.16
N ASP A 118 11.88 -14.57 -35.42
CA ASP A 118 13.06 -14.61 -34.55
C ASP A 118 13.23 -13.35 -33.66
N GLY A 119 12.35 -12.35 -33.81
CA GLY A 119 12.45 -11.02 -33.21
C GLY A 119 13.62 -10.16 -33.68
N LYS A 120 14.35 -10.55 -34.74
CA LYS A 120 15.57 -9.87 -35.18
C LYS A 120 15.65 -9.65 -36.70
N ASP A 121 15.95 -10.67 -37.50
CA ASP A 121 16.23 -10.54 -38.93
C ASP A 121 15.28 -11.38 -39.82
N PHE A 122 14.59 -12.36 -39.26
CA PHE A 122 13.72 -13.28 -40.01
C PHE A 122 12.30 -12.73 -40.19
N GLU A 123 12.19 -11.74 -41.08
CA GLU A 123 10.94 -11.08 -41.49
C GLU A 123 10.12 -11.95 -42.48
N ILE A 124 8.92 -12.39 -42.11
CA ILE A 124 7.99 -13.04 -43.07
C ILE A 124 7.29 -12.02 -43.98
N ALA A 125 7.19 -10.76 -43.57
CA ALA A 125 6.61 -9.65 -44.34
C ALA A 125 7.58 -9.05 -45.39
N GLN A 126 8.52 -9.84 -45.93
CA GLN A 126 9.53 -9.37 -46.88
C GLN A 126 9.66 -10.29 -48.11
N THR A 127 9.67 -9.69 -49.30
CA THR A 127 10.01 -10.40 -50.55
C THR A 127 11.46 -10.87 -50.54
N GLN A 128 11.68 -12.17 -50.74
CA GLN A 128 13.03 -12.74 -50.76
C GLN A 128 13.77 -12.38 -52.05
N THR A 129 14.98 -11.81 -51.90
CA THR A 129 15.85 -11.43 -53.02
C THR A 129 16.93 -12.47 -53.34
N LYS A 130 17.05 -13.52 -52.53
CA LYS A 130 17.99 -14.64 -52.68
C LYS A 130 17.23 -15.94 -52.51
N GLU A 131 17.55 -16.96 -53.31
CA GLU A 131 16.95 -18.29 -53.15
C GLU A 131 17.43 -18.95 -51.87
N ILE A 132 16.49 -19.30 -50.99
CA ILE A 132 16.76 -20.04 -49.77
C ILE A 132 16.55 -21.54 -50.05
N THR A 133 17.57 -22.37 -49.81
CA THR A 133 17.54 -23.79 -50.15
C THR A 133 18.12 -24.70 -49.08
N LYS A 134 17.65 -25.95 -49.02
CA LYS A 134 18.14 -27.04 -48.16
C LYS A 134 18.42 -28.28 -49.01
N GLN A 135 19.54 -28.94 -48.79
CA GLN A 135 19.81 -30.25 -49.40
C GLN A 135 19.24 -31.37 -48.53
N ILE A 136 18.31 -32.16 -49.08
CA ILE A 136 17.70 -33.33 -48.44
C ILE A 136 17.91 -34.54 -49.35
N SER A 137 18.72 -35.50 -48.91
CA SER A 137 18.96 -36.77 -49.62
C SER A 137 19.34 -36.61 -51.11
N GLY A 138 20.17 -35.59 -51.42
CA GLY A 138 20.60 -35.28 -52.79
C GLY A 138 19.60 -34.49 -53.65
N LYS A 139 18.52 -33.97 -53.04
CA LYS A 139 17.57 -33.06 -53.68
C LYS A 139 17.60 -31.69 -53.01
N THR A 140 17.54 -30.63 -53.82
CA THR A 140 17.38 -29.25 -53.36
C THR A 140 15.91 -29.00 -53.02
N THR A 141 15.57 -28.71 -51.77
CA THR A 141 14.27 -28.12 -51.40
C THR A 141 14.41 -26.60 -51.34
N TYR A 142 13.46 -25.88 -51.93
CA TYR A 142 13.41 -24.43 -51.95
C TYR A 142 12.41 -23.91 -50.92
N PHE A 143 12.73 -22.80 -50.27
CA PHE A 143 11.90 -22.14 -49.28
C PHE A 143 11.68 -20.70 -49.70
N ASP A 144 10.48 -20.20 -49.47
CA ASP A 144 10.14 -18.79 -49.63
C ASP A 144 9.17 -18.40 -48.52
N PHE A 145 9.71 -17.89 -47.43
CA PHE A 145 9.00 -17.62 -46.18
C PHE A 145 7.93 -16.52 -46.31
N GLY A 146 7.95 -15.75 -47.41
CA GLY A 146 6.85 -14.87 -47.78
C GLY A 146 5.53 -15.62 -48.04
N GLU A 147 5.57 -16.94 -48.30
CA GLU A 147 4.37 -17.78 -48.44
C GLU A 147 3.47 -17.70 -47.19
N ALA A 148 4.03 -17.77 -45.97
CA ALA A 148 3.25 -17.69 -44.74
C ALA A 148 2.52 -16.34 -44.60
N TYR A 149 3.24 -15.23 -44.79
CA TYR A 149 2.67 -13.89 -44.74
C TYR A 149 1.59 -13.68 -45.82
N VAL A 150 1.88 -14.05 -47.07
CA VAL A 150 0.95 -13.87 -48.20
C VAL A 150 -0.29 -14.75 -48.05
N GLU A 151 -0.17 -15.97 -47.53
CA GLU A 151 -1.33 -16.82 -47.23
C GLU A 151 -2.18 -16.25 -46.08
N LEU A 152 -1.54 -15.78 -44.99
CA LEU A 152 -2.22 -15.15 -43.85
C LEU A 152 -3.03 -13.92 -44.29
N VAL A 153 -2.38 -12.99 -45.00
CA VAL A 153 -3.00 -11.74 -45.45
C VAL A 153 -4.13 -12.00 -46.45
N ASN A 154 -3.87 -12.74 -47.53
CA ASN A 154 -4.88 -12.99 -48.57
C ASN A 154 -6.08 -13.82 -48.06
N ARG A 155 -5.88 -14.63 -47.02
CA ARG A 155 -6.99 -15.31 -46.36
C ARG A 155 -7.79 -14.37 -45.48
N TYR A 156 -7.16 -13.70 -44.52
CA TYR A 156 -7.89 -13.09 -43.41
C TYR A 156 -8.09 -11.58 -43.54
N LEU A 157 -7.12 -10.83 -44.10
CA LEU A 157 -7.19 -9.37 -44.22
C LEU A 157 -7.80 -8.97 -45.56
N SER A 158 -9.07 -9.33 -45.74
CA SER A 158 -9.75 -9.33 -47.06
C SER A 158 -9.86 -7.97 -47.77
N ASN A 159 -9.67 -6.86 -47.04
CA ASN A 159 -9.70 -5.49 -47.57
C ASN A 159 -8.35 -4.74 -47.43
N LEU A 160 -7.22 -5.44 -47.19
CA LEU A 160 -5.93 -4.77 -46.99
C LEU A 160 -5.50 -3.92 -48.21
N ASP A 161 -5.83 -4.35 -49.43
CA ASP A 161 -5.58 -3.55 -50.66
C ASP A 161 -6.31 -2.20 -50.68
N GLU A 162 -7.47 -2.10 -50.00
CA GLU A 162 -8.24 -0.85 -49.87
C GLU A 162 -7.68 0.04 -48.75
N VAL A 163 -7.13 -0.58 -47.69
CA VAL A 163 -6.55 0.10 -46.52
C VAL A 163 -5.15 0.63 -46.81
N LEU A 164 -4.31 -0.15 -47.52
CA LEU A 164 -2.93 0.17 -47.86
C LEU A 164 -2.69 0.17 -49.39
N PRO A 165 -3.42 0.98 -50.18
CA PRO A 165 -3.36 0.92 -51.64
C PRO A 165 -1.96 1.26 -52.20
N LEU A 166 -1.21 2.09 -51.50
CA LEU A 166 0.13 2.54 -51.88
C LEU A 166 1.28 1.69 -51.30
N ALA A 167 1.00 0.73 -50.42
CA ALA A 167 2.06 -0.08 -49.82
C ALA A 167 2.75 -1.01 -50.84
N ASP A 168 4.02 -1.31 -50.56
CA ASP A 168 4.80 -2.29 -51.31
C ASP A 168 4.15 -3.68 -51.27
N THR A 169 4.60 -4.56 -52.17
CA THR A 169 4.04 -5.90 -52.32
C THR A 169 5.04 -6.95 -51.88
N VAL A 170 4.65 -7.77 -50.90
CA VAL A 170 5.34 -9.02 -50.56
C VAL A 170 4.94 -10.07 -51.59
N THR A 171 5.92 -10.73 -52.20
CA THR A 171 5.71 -11.81 -53.17
C THR A 171 6.46 -13.07 -52.76
N TYR A 172 5.87 -14.24 -53.03
CA TYR A 172 6.55 -15.53 -52.88
C TYR A 172 6.48 -16.37 -54.15
N ALA A 173 7.48 -17.23 -54.36
CA ALA A 173 7.56 -18.22 -55.43
C ALA A 173 8.01 -19.59 -54.88
N LYS A 174 7.06 -20.40 -54.44
CA LYS A 174 7.27 -21.78 -53.97
C LYS A 174 7.73 -22.66 -55.14
N LYS A 175 8.92 -23.26 -55.01
CA LYS A 175 9.50 -24.15 -56.01
C LYS A 175 9.54 -25.61 -55.54
N ASP A 176 9.40 -26.54 -56.48
CA ASP A 176 9.60 -27.96 -56.22
C ASP A 176 11.10 -28.31 -56.13
N THR A 177 11.42 -29.60 -55.97
CA THR A 177 12.82 -30.04 -55.84
C THR A 177 13.67 -29.92 -57.11
N THR A 178 13.11 -29.43 -58.22
CA THR A 178 13.81 -29.17 -59.49
C THR A 178 14.06 -27.68 -59.71
N GLY A 179 13.57 -26.80 -58.83
CA GLY A 179 13.58 -25.35 -59.01
C GLY A 179 12.41 -24.82 -59.85
N THR A 180 11.45 -25.68 -60.23
CA THR A 180 10.25 -25.28 -60.96
C THR A 180 9.26 -24.61 -60.02
N VAL A 181 8.78 -23.42 -60.36
CA VAL A 181 7.73 -22.73 -59.56
C VAL A 181 6.43 -23.52 -59.66
N VAL A 182 5.93 -23.97 -58.51
CA VAL A 182 4.69 -24.76 -58.39
C VAL A 182 3.55 -23.98 -57.72
N ALA A 183 3.88 -22.94 -56.96
CA ALA A 183 2.92 -21.94 -56.50
C ALA A 183 3.62 -20.59 -56.36
N GLN A 184 2.87 -19.51 -56.53
CA GLN A 184 3.33 -18.14 -56.30
C GLN A 184 2.16 -17.29 -55.85
N GLY A 185 2.44 -16.17 -55.19
CA GLY A 185 1.42 -15.24 -54.74
C GLY A 185 2.00 -13.91 -54.31
N SER A 186 1.11 -12.96 -54.06
CA SER A 186 1.44 -11.60 -53.65
C SER A 186 0.43 -11.07 -52.64
N ALA A 187 0.85 -10.22 -51.72
CA ALA A 187 0.00 -9.48 -50.79
C ALA A 187 0.64 -8.12 -50.44
N LYS A 188 -0.17 -7.14 -50.02
CA LYS A 188 0.37 -5.86 -49.52
C LYS A 188 1.21 -6.05 -48.28
N LYS A 189 2.33 -5.33 -48.21
CA LYS A 189 3.20 -5.28 -47.05
C LYS A 189 2.56 -4.41 -45.96
N ILE A 190 2.64 -4.90 -44.71
CA ILE A 190 2.34 -4.15 -43.50
C ILE A 190 3.69 -3.76 -42.89
N GLU A 191 3.91 -2.47 -42.65
CA GLU A 191 5.09 -1.96 -41.93
C GLU A 191 4.83 -1.84 -40.43
N ALA A 192 5.86 -2.00 -39.61
CA ALA A 192 5.76 -1.89 -38.17
C ALA A 192 5.95 -0.43 -37.68
N PRO A 193 5.08 0.11 -36.79
CA PRO A 193 3.86 -0.48 -36.23
C PRO A 193 2.62 -0.20 -37.10
N PHE A 194 1.80 -1.23 -37.27
CA PHE A 194 0.46 -1.12 -37.84
C PHE A 194 -0.58 -1.58 -36.82
N LEU A 195 -1.27 -0.62 -36.23
CA LEU A 195 -2.36 -0.83 -35.27
C LEU A 195 -3.69 -0.89 -36.03
N PHE A 196 -4.51 -1.90 -35.80
CA PHE A 196 -5.82 -2.00 -36.45
C PHE A 196 -6.85 -2.74 -35.61
N VAL A 197 -8.12 -2.54 -35.96
CA VAL A 197 -9.23 -3.33 -35.44
C VAL A 197 -9.74 -4.26 -36.54
N TYR A 198 -9.67 -5.55 -36.25
CA TYR A 198 -10.22 -6.63 -37.07
C TYR A 198 -11.62 -6.98 -36.58
N ASN A 199 -12.60 -7.02 -37.48
CA ASN A 199 -13.95 -7.49 -37.19
C ASN A 199 -14.31 -8.65 -38.13
N LYS A 200 -14.77 -9.76 -37.55
CA LYS A 200 -15.38 -10.88 -38.28
C LYS A 200 -16.76 -11.15 -37.68
N LYS A 201 -17.80 -11.02 -38.49
CA LYS A 201 -19.18 -11.25 -38.04
C LYS A 201 -19.58 -12.70 -38.17
N GLN A 202 -20.65 -13.06 -37.46
CA GLN A 202 -21.19 -14.40 -37.50
C GLN A 202 -21.56 -14.84 -38.91
N GLY A 203 -21.06 -16.00 -39.32
CA GLY A 203 -21.28 -16.56 -40.65
C GLY A 203 -20.47 -15.92 -41.79
N GLU A 204 -19.62 -14.93 -41.53
CA GLU A 204 -18.64 -14.46 -42.53
C GLU A 204 -17.47 -15.46 -42.65
N GLU A 205 -17.03 -15.76 -43.88
CA GLU A 205 -15.86 -16.61 -44.11
C GLU A 205 -14.56 -15.90 -43.67
N LYS A 206 -14.50 -14.58 -43.88
CA LYS A 206 -13.34 -13.71 -43.65
C LYS A 206 -13.79 -12.41 -42.98
N GLY A 207 -13.02 -11.96 -41.99
CA GLY A 207 -13.21 -10.63 -41.41
C GLY A 207 -12.58 -9.51 -42.26
N LYS A 208 -12.61 -8.30 -41.70
CA LYS A 208 -12.13 -7.06 -42.31
C LYS A 208 -11.42 -6.18 -41.30
N ILE A 209 -10.47 -5.39 -41.79
CA ILE A 209 -9.94 -4.23 -41.07
C ILE A 209 -11.00 -3.13 -41.14
N ILE A 210 -11.53 -2.71 -39.99
CA ILE A 210 -12.58 -1.68 -39.91
C ILE A 210 -12.04 -0.30 -39.56
N SER A 211 -10.85 -0.23 -38.94
CA SER A 211 -10.11 0.98 -38.64
C SER A 211 -8.64 0.64 -38.41
N SER A 212 -7.71 1.54 -38.76
CA SER A 212 -6.27 1.30 -38.68
C SER A 212 -5.43 2.57 -38.65
N LEU A 213 -4.21 2.46 -38.12
CA LEU A 213 -3.17 3.49 -38.11
C LEU A 213 -1.80 2.84 -38.38
N GLU A 214 -1.14 3.29 -39.44
CA GLU A 214 0.28 3.06 -39.69
C GLU A 214 1.05 4.29 -39.20
N SER A 215 2.02 4.12 -38.30
CA SER A 215 2.81 5.24 -37.76
C SER A 215 4.23 5.25 -38.32
N PRO A 216 4.66 6.31 -39.03
CA PRO A 216 6.05 6.45 -39.45
C PRO A 216 6.97 6.96 -38.33
N ASN A 217 6.41 7.44 -37.22
CA ASN A 217 7.11 8.22 -36.20
C ASN A 217 8.11 7.37 -35.41
N VAL A 218 9.32 7.88 -35.21
CA VAL A 218 10.31 7.38 -34.24
C VAL A 218 10.34 8.28 -33.01
N TRP A 219 11.05 7.87 -31.95
CA TRP A 219 11.04 8.58 -30.67
C TRP A 219 11.42 10.06 -30.80
N ASN A 220 12.41 10.38 -31.63
CA ASN A 220 12.87 11.74 -31.89
C ASN A 220 11.79 12.65 -32.50
N ASP A 221 10.79 12.12 -33.21
CA ASP A 221 9.72 12.93 -33.78
C ASP A 221 8.83 13.53 -32.69
N TYR A 222 8.66 12.82 -31.57
CA TYR A 222 7.97 13.29 -30.36
C TYR A 222 8.79 14.29 -29.52
N LEU A 223 10.03 14.58 -29.89
CA LEU A 223 10.89 15.49 -29.12
C LEU A 223 10.90 16.90 -29.74
N THR A 224 11.00 17.92 -28.89
CA THR A 224 11.39 19.29 -29.23
C THR A 224 12.53 19.69 -28.31
N ASP A 225 13.64 20.14 -28.90
CA ASP A 225 14.92 20.43 -28.22
C ASP A 225 15.41 19.31 -27.28
N GLY A 226 15.19 18.04 -27.67
CA GLY A 226 15.57 16.86 -26.91
C GLY A 226 14.67 16.54 -25.71
N THR A 227 13.53 17.22 -25.56
CA THR A 227 12.53 16.97 -24.51
C THR A 227 11.19 16.55 -25.12
N LEU A 228 10.42 15.71 -24.41
CA LEU A 228 9.15 15.19 -24.93
C LEU A 228 8.13 16.32 -25.14
N ASP A 229 7.67 16.49 -26.38
CA ASP A 229 6.71 17.50 -26.80
C ASP A 229 5.29 16.97 -26.62
N ALA A 230 4.60 17.48 -25.60
CA ALA A 230 3.24 17.07 -25.27
C ALA A 230 2.27 17.27 -26.45
N ALA A 231 2.41 18.34 -27.24
CA ALA A 231 1.49 18.60 -28.35
C ALA A 231 1.63 17.57 -29.49
N LYS A 232 2.86 17.09 -29.74
CA LYS A 232 3.11 16.02 -30.73
C LYS A 232 2.62 14.66 -30.21
N VAL A 233 2.85 14.36 -28.93
CA VAL A 233 2.35 13.15 -28.29
C VAL A 233 0.82 13.12 -28.29
N ASP A 234 0.16 14.23 -27.94
CA ASP A 234 -1.29 14.33 -27.90
C ASP A 234 -1.91 14.28 -29.31
N ALA A 235 -1.26 14.85 -30.32
CA ALA A 235 -1.67 14.70 -31.72
C ALA A 235 -1.66 13.23 -32.16
N TYR A 236 -0.59 12.49 -31.88
CA TYR A 236 -0.51 11.06 -32.18
C TYR A 236 -1.52 10.23 -31.36
N LYS A 237 -1.71 10.54 -30.07
CA LYS A 237 -2.75 9.91 -29.24
C LYS A 237 -4.15 10.14 -29.80
N ALA A 238 -4.43 11.30 -30.40
CA ALA A 238 -5.70 11.55 -31.08
C ALA A 238 -5.86 10.71 -32.35
N GLU A 239 -4.78 10.46 -33.11
CA GLU A 239 -4.77 9.52 -34.24
C GLU A 239 -5.06 8.09 -33.78
N VAL A 240 -4.39 7.61 -32.71
CA VAL A 240 -4.69 6.31 -32.08
C VAL A 240 -6.15 6.26 -31.59
N GLY A 241 -6.66 7.33 -30.98
CA GLY A 241 -8.05 7.40 -30.52
C GLY A 241 -9.06 7.26 -31.65
N ASN A 242 -8.74 7.76 -32.86
CA ASN A 242 -9.57 7.56 -34.05
C ASN A 242 -9.60 6.10 -34.53
N VAL A 243 -8.60 5.27 -34.19
CA VAL A 243 -8.64 3.82 -34.48
C VAL A 243 -9.76 3.13 -33.70
N PHE A 244 -9.97 3.52 -32.44
CA PHE A 244 -10.96 2.91 -31.54
C PHE A 244 -12.33 3.60 -31.55
N LYS A 245 -12.41 4.81 -32.08
CA LYS A 245 -13.61 5.67 -32.04
C LYS A 245 -14.78 5.07 -32.82
N GLY A 246 -15.93 4.99 -32.17
CA GLY A 246 -17.17 4.48 -32.76
C GLY A 246 -17.33 2.96 -32.74
N ILE A 247 -16.41 2.24 -32.07
CA ILE A 247 -16.48 0.79 -31.90
C ILE A 247 -17.14 0.49 -30.56
N GLU A 248 -18.25 -0.25 -30.58
CA GLU A 248 -19.10 -0.47 -29.40
C GLU A 248 -18.49 -1.44 -28.38
N LYS A 249 -17.67 -2.39 -28.83
CA LYS A 249 -17.10 -3.46 -28.01
C LYS A 249 -15.79 -3.96 -28.63
N PHE A 250 -14.84 -4.30 -27.76
CA PHE A 250 -13.68 -5.12 -28.09
C PHE A 250 -13.81 -6.49 -27.42
N ASP A 251 -13.62 -7.55 -28.19
CA ASP A 251 -13.64 -8.93 -27.74
C ASP A 251 -12.24 -9.39 -27.33
N THR A 252 -12.18 -10.45 -26.52
CA THR A 252 -10.93 -11.11 -26.12
C THR A 252 -11.04 -12.62 -26.35
N ILE A 253 -9.89 -13.24 -26.56
CA ILE A 253 -9.72 -14.68 -26.72
C ILE A 253 -9.22 -15.23 -25.39
N ASN A 254 -9.91 -16.25 -24.89
CA ASN A 254 -9.39 -17.03 -23.76
C ASN A 254 -8.24 -17.92 -24.26
N SER A 255 -7.00 -17.60 -23.86
CA SER A 255 -5.80 -18.32 -24.26
C SER A 255 -5.85 -19.82 -23.93
N SER A 256 -6.49 -20.20 -22.82
CA SER A 256 -6.68 -21.61 -22.46
C SER A 256 -7.58 -22.32 -23.45
N GLU A 257 -8.74 -21.73 -23.78
CA GLU A 257 -9.67 -22.32 -24.76
C GLU A 257 -9.07 -22.39 -26.17
N ALA A 258 -8.28 -21.39 -26.57
CA ALA A 258 -7.54 -21.42 -27.84
C ALA A 258 -6.52 -22.58 -27.88
N ILE A 259 -5.80 -22.82 -26.78
CA ILE A 259 -4.86 -23.95 -26.67
C ILE A 259 -5.61 -25.30 -26.67
N LYS A 260 -6.73 -25.42 -25.94
CA LYS A 260 -7.59 -26.62 -25.98
C LYS A 260 -8.05 -26.91 -27.40
N ALA A 261 -8.56 -25.90 -28.11
CA ALA A 261 -9.02 -26.01 -29.48
C ALA A 261 -7.91 -26.47 -30.43
N ALA A 262 -6.71 -25.86 -30.37
CA ALA A 262 -5.57 -26.23 -31.20
C ALA A 262 -5.12 -27.70 -30.98
N PHE A 263 -5.02 -28.13 -29.72
CA PHE A 263 -4.64 -29.50 -29.38
C PHE A 263 -5.70 -30.54 -29.77
N ASN A 264 -6.99 -30.21 -29.64
CA ASN A 264 -8.11 -31.09 -30.01
C ASN A 264 -8.30 -31.17 -31.54
N LYS A 265 -8.20 -30.05 -32.28
CA LYS A 265 -8.31 -29.98 -33.76
C LYS A 265 -7.38 -30.98 -34.43
N ASN A 266 -6.15 -31.08 -33.93
CA ASN A 266 -5.10 -31.94 -34.50
C ASN A 266 -5.19 -33.42 -34.05
N ALA A 267 -6.12 -33.79 -33.15
CA ALA A 267 -6.11 -35.07 -32.44
C ALA A 267 -6.91 -36.22 -33.09
N ALA A 268 -7.28 -36.10 -34.37
CA ALA A 268 -7.97 -37.16 -35.13
C ALA A 268 -9.23 -37.72 -34.44
N GLY A 269 -10.07 -36.82 -33.91
CA GLY A 269 -11.34 -37.16 -33.24
C GLY A 269 -11.23 -37.52 -31.75
N LYS A 270 -10.05 -37.36 -31.13
CA LYS A 270 -9.85 -37.53 -29.69
C LYS A 270 -9.91 -36.19 -28.96
N THR A 271 -10.62 -36.13 -27.84
CA THR A 271 -10.55 -34.98 -26.92
C THR A 271 -9.30 -35.14 -26.04
N ILE A 272 -8.32 -34.25 -26.22
CA ILE A 272 -7.05 -34.24 -25.48
C ILE A 272 -7.19 -33.41 -24.21
N LEU A 273 -7.76 -32.21 -24.35
CA LEU A 273 -8.05 -31.29 -23.26
C LEU A 273 -9.55 -30.97 -23.26
N ASP A 274 -10.14 -30.83 -22.07
CA ASP A 274 -11.58 -30.65 -21.89
C ASP A 274 -11.89 -29.56 -20.83
N GLU A 275 -13.17 -29.38 -20.50
CA GLU A 275 -13.62 -28.42 -19.49
C GLU A 275 -13.08 -28.74 -18.09
N ALA A 276 -12.87 -30.02 -17.76
CA ALA A 276 -12.39 -30.43 -16.43
C ALA A 276 -10.90 -30.12 -16.21
N ASP A 277 -10.12 -29.84 -17.27
CA ASP A 277 -8.76 -29.33 -17.15
C ASP A 277 -8.70 -27.86 -16.69
N GLY A 278 -9.84 -27.13 -16.74
CA GLY A 278 -9.99 -25.74 -16.30
C GLY A 278 -9.17 -24.73 -17.12
N GLU A 279 -8.76 -23.64 -16.49
CA GLU A 279 -7.75 -22.72 -17.04
C GLU A 279 -6.38 -23.42 -17.10
N LEU A 280 -5.65 -23.31 -18.20
CA LEU A 280 -4.39 -24.01 -18.42
C LEU A 280 -3.20 -23.15 -17.97
N VAL A 281 -2.17 -23.80 -17.45
CA VAL A 281 -0.92 -23.14 -17.01
C VAL A 281 0.02 -22.74 -18.16
N PHE A 282 -0.41 -22.81 -19.43
CA PHE A 282 0.49 -22.68 -20.58
C PHE A 282 0.48 -21.27 -21.16
N GLU A 283 1.66 -20.65 -21.23
CA GLU A 283 1.89 -19.38 -21.93
C GLU A 283 2.67 -19.65 -23.21
N ARG A 284 2.05 -19.48 -24.38
CA ARG A 284 2.75 -19.60 -25.67
C ARG A 284 3.68 -18.41 -25.85
N VAL A 285 4.94 -18.69 -26.19
CA VAL A 285 5.98 -17.67 -26.39
C VAL A 285 6.61 -17.76 -27.78
N THR A 286 7.01 -16.60 -28.29
CA THR A 286 7.87 -16.42 -29.46
C THR A 286 9.31 -16.85 -29.16
N TYR A 287 10.13 -16.95 -30.21
CA TYR A 287 11.57 -17.19 -30.04
C TYR A 287 12.25 -16.06 -29.24
N HIS A 288 11.90 -14.81 -29.49
CA HIS A 288 12.52 -13.67 -28.79
C HIS A 288 12.18 -13.66 -27.30
N GLU A 289 10.91 -13.83 -26.95
CA GLU A 289 10.47 -14.02 -25.55
C GLU A 289 11.20 -15.17 -24.87
N LEU A 290 11.30 -16.33 -25.52
CA LEU A 290 12.06 -17.46 -24.98
C LEU A 290 13.52 -17.08 -24.75
N THR A 291 14.19 -16.41 -25.69
CA THR A 291 15.59 -15.97 -25.46
C THR A 291 15.72 -15.02 -24.29
N LYS A 292 14.72 -14.14 -24.05
CA LYS A 292 14.73 -13.23 -22.91
C LYS A 292 14.50 -13.94 -21.58
N ILE A 293 13.52 -14.85 -21.52
CA ILE A 293 13.30 -15.72 -20.35
C ILE A 293 14.57 -16.52 -20.01
N LEU A 294 15.33 -16.97 -21.01
CA LEU A 294 16.60 -17.68 -20.81
C LEU A 294 17.76 -16.74 -20.39
N GLU A 295 17.69 -15.45 -20.69
CA GLU A 295 18.65 -14.41 -20.25
C GLU A 295 18.37 -13.88 -18.83
N THR A 296 17.13 -13.96 -18.34
CA THR A 296 16.70 -13.40 -17.05
C THR A 296 16.96 -14.34 -15.85
N GLU A 297 17.05 -13.74 -14.65
CA GLU A 297 17.15 -14.47 -13.38
C GLU A 297 15.80 -15.04 -12.95
N GLY A 298 15.74 -16.35 -12.72
CA GLY A 298 14.53 -17.02 -12.27
C GLY A 298 14.57 -18.54 -12.34
N ASN A 299 13.53 -19.18 -11.81
CA ASN A 299 13.25 -20.60 -11.98
C ASN A 299 12.06 -20.74 -12.93
N TYR A 300 12.32 -21.12 -14.18
CA TYR A 300 11.31 -21.17 -15.24
C TYR A 300 10.98 -22.62 -15.62
N THR A 301 9.68 -22.93 -15.70
CA THR A 301 9.21 -24.19 -16.30
C THR A 301 9.01 -23.96 -17.80
N ILE A 302 9.73 -24.70 -18.64
CA ILE A 302 9.73 -24.50 -20.10
C ILE A 302 9.39 -25.81 -20.80
N LEU A 303 8.51 -25.75 -21.80
CA LEU A 303 8.11 -26.85 -22.66
C LEU A 303 8.44 -26.51 -24.12
N PHE A 304 9.24 -27.34 -24.79
CA PHE A 304 9.36 -27.31 -26.24
C PHE A 304 8.38 -28.31 -26.86
N GLY A 305 7.54 -27.85 -27.77
CA GLY A 305 6.58 -28.67 -28.50
C GLY A 305 5.50 -27.85 -29.21
N GLY A 306 4.53 -28.53 -29.82
CA GLY A 306 3.45 -27.88 -30.55
C GLY A 306 2.23 -28.78 -30.67
N SER A 307 1.08 -28.16 -30.96
CA SER A 307 -0.21 -28.86 -31.14
C SER A 307 -0.13 -29.93 -32.26
N TRP A 308 0.73 -29.70 -33.26
CA TRP A 308 1.02 -30.62 -34.35
C TRP A 308 1.66 -31.95 -33.92
N CYS A 309 2.37 -32.00 -32.79
CA CYS A 309 3.11 -33.19 -32.38
C CYS A 309 2.21 -34.22 -31.65
N PRO A 310 2.08 -35.47 -32.16
CA PRO A 310 1.30 -36.52 -31.49
C PRO A 310 1.76 -36.82 -30.05
N ASN A 311 3.07 -36.72 -29.79
CA ASN A 311 3.62 -36.96 -28.45
C ASN A 311 3.36 -35.78 -27.50
N THR A 312 3.40 -34.53 -28.01
CA THR A 312 3.08 -33.36 -27.18
C THR A 312 1.60 -33.38 -26.82
N ARG A 313 0.72 -33.72 -27.78
CA ARG A 313 -0.70 -34.00 -27.53
C ARG A 313 -0.93 -35.11 -26.49
N ALA A 314 -0.14 -36.18 -26.52
CA ALA A 314 -0.25 -37.25 -25.51
C ALA A 314 0.09 -36.77 -24.08
N ALA A 315 1.04 -35.85 -23.95
CA ALA A 315 1.57 -35.40 -22.66
C ALA A 315 0.82 -34.23 -22.01
N ILE A 316 0.31 -33.28 -22.83
CA ILE A 316 -0.07 -31.94 -22.39
C ILE A 316 -1.05 -31.91 -21.20
N LYS A 317 -2.04 -32.82 -21.17
CA LYS A 317 -3.03 -32.95 -20.09
C LYS A 317 -2.36 -33.25 -18.75
N PHE A 318 -1.42 -34.19 -18.73
CA PHE A 318 -0.69 -34.59 -17.52
C PHE A 318 0.29 -33.50 -17.08
N ILE A 319 0.93 -32.80 -18.02
CA ILE A 319 1.79 -31.64 -17.70
C ILE A 319 0.98 -30.57 -16.95
N ASN A 320 -0.19 -30.19 -17.47
CA ASN A 320 -1.10 -29.22 -16.82
C ASN A 320 -1.53 -29.67 -15.41
N GLN A 321 -1.98 -30.92 -15.28
CA GLN A 321 -2.44 -31.47 -14.00
C GLN A 321 -1.34 -31.49 -12.93
N TYR A 322 -0.11 -31.87 -13.32
CA TYR A 322 1.00 -31.98 -12.37
C TYR A 322 1.64 -30.62 -12.08
N ALA A 323 1.66 -29.67 -13.03
CA ALA A 323 2.08 -28.30 -12.77
C ALA A 323 1.19 -27.67 -11.68
N LYS A 324 -0.14 -27.77 -11.83
CA LYS A 324 -1.12 -27.35 -10.82
C LYS A 324 -0.92 -28.05 -9.46
N LYS A 325 -0.67 -29.36 -9.45
CA LYS A 325 -0.37 -30.15 -8.23
C LYS A 325 0.81 -29.59 -7.43
N TYR A 326 1.81 -29.01 -8.11
CA TYR A 326 3.00 -28.41 -7.49
C TYR A 326 2.97 -26.88 -7.45
N ASN A 327 1.78 -26.28 -7.60
CA ASN A 327 1.60 -24.83 -7.57
C ASN A 327 2.45 -24.07 -8.61
N ILE A 328 2.72 -24.71 -9.75
CA ILE A 328 3.27 -24.07 -10.96
C ILE A 328 2.07 -23.56 -11.75
N ASP A 329 1.86 -22.26 -11.72
CA ASP A 329 0.80 -21.55 -12.44
C ASP A 329 1.20 -21.22 -13.90
N LYS A 330 2.50 -21.15 -14.19
CA LYS A 330 3.04 -20.83 -15.53
C LYS A 330 4.07 -21.83 -16.05
N VAL A 331 3.83 -22.27 -17.29
CA VAL A 331 4.70 -23.11 -18.12
C VAL A 331 4.86 -22.42 -19.47
N TYR A 332 6.07 -21.92 -19.74
CA TYR A 332 6.41 -21.25 -20.99
C TYR A 332 6.52 -22.27 -22.12
N PHE A 333 5.71 -22.11 -23.16
CA PHE A 333 5.50 -23.09 -24.22
C PHE A 333 5.96 -22.56 -25.56
N TRP A 334 7.08 -23.08 -26.06
CA TRP A 334 7.69 -22.67 -27.33
C TRP A 334 7.55 -23.73 -28.41
N ASP A 335 7.02 -23.33 -29.58
CA ASP A 335 6.97 -24.21 -30.75
C ASP A 335 8.23 -24.07 -31.62
N THR A 336 8.91 -25.20 -31.81
CA THR A 336 10.05 -25.34 -32.73
C THR A 336 9.66 -25.22 -34.21
N LYS A 337 8.36 -25.22 -34.53
CA LYS A 337 7.81 -24.74 -35.80
C LYS A 337 7.28 -23.32 -35.59
N LEU A 338 7.96 -22.31 -36.15
CA LEU A 338 7.57 -20.91 -35.93
C LEU A 338 6.22 -20.54 -36.60
N ASP A 339 5.78 -21.36 -37.56
CA ASP A 339 4.46 -21.34 -38.21
C ASP A 339 3.46 -22.34 -37.58
N ALA A 340 3.80 -22.99 -36.46
CA ALA A 340 3.13 -24.17 -35.89
C ALA A 340 2.87 -25.33 -36.88
N GLY A 341 3.49 -25.30 -38.08
CA GLY A 341 3.21 -26.19 -39.20
C GLY A 341 1.84 -26.02 -39.87
N ILE A 342 1.07 -24.97 -39.57
CA ILE A 342 -0.26 -24.73 -40.16
C ILE A 342 -0.17 -23.87 -41.44
N SER A 343 -1.02 -24.18 -42.43
CA SER A 343 -1.20 -23.33 -43.62
C SER A 343 -2.48 -22.51 -43.45
N ALA A 344 -2.39 -21.21 -43.72
CA ALA A 344 -3.60 -20.39 -43.82
C ALA A 344 -4.38 -20.79 -45.08
N LYS A 345 -3.73 -21.09 -46.21
CA LYS A 345 -4.41 -21.51 -47.44
C LYS A 345 -5.17 -22.83 -47.29
N ASP A 346 -4.55 -23.86 -46.70
CA ASP A 346 -5.17 -25.15 -46.41
C ASP A 346 -5.23 -25.43 -44.90
N ILE A 347 -6.33 -24.97 -44.28
CA ILE A 347 -6.61 -25.13 -42.84
C ILE A 347 -6.86 -26.58 -42.40
N ASN A 348 -6.96 -27.52 -43.35
CA ASN A 348 -7.12 -28.96 -43.10
C ASN A 348 -5.81 -29.73 -43.29
N LEU A 349 -4.73 -29.08 -43.72
CA LEU A 349 -3.42 -29.68 -43.85
C LEU A 349 -2.95 -30.18 -42.48
N ASP A 350 -2.61 -31.47 -42.38
CA ASP A 350 -2.08 -32.04 -41.13
C ASP A 350 -0.76 -31.34 -40.76
N PRO A 351 -0.75 -30.51 -39.69
CA PRO A 351 0.41 -29.70 -39.37
C PRO A 351 1.56 -30.54 -38.83
N HIS A 352 1.35 -31.83 -38.56
CA HIS A 352 2.45 -32.77 -38.29
C HIS A 352 3.44 -32.81 -39.46
N ASN A 353 2.93 -32.87 -40.69
CA ASN A 353 3.71 -33.06 -41.92
C ASN A 353 4.30 -31.75 -42.49
N GLY A 354 3.79 -30.59 -42.06
CA GLY A 354 4.39 -29.29 -42.38
C GLY A 354 5.82 -29.18 -41.82
N THR A 355 6.80 -28.81 -42.65
CA THR A 355 8.22 -28.69 -42.26
C THR A 355 8.79 -27.30 -42.57
N PHE A 356 7.94 -26.34 -42.90
CA PHE A 356 8.30 -25.09 -43.53
C PHE A 356 9.15 -24.18 -42.62
N LEU A 357 8.70 -23.89 -41.39
CA LEU A 357 9.50 -23.19 -40.36
C LEU A 357 9.95 -24.07 -39.18
N GLN A 358 10.25 -25.35 -39.42
CA GLN A 358 10.81 -26.25 -38.40
C GLN A 358 12.29 -25.93 -38.15
N VAL A 359 12.60 -25.07 -37.17
CA VAL A 359 14.00 -24.64 -36.88
C VAL A 359 14.84 -25.76 -36.27
N ARG A 360 14.22 -26.81 -35.71
CA ARG A 360 14.91 -27.96 -35.12
C ARG A 360 15.39 -28.98 -36.16
N ASP A 361 15.56 -28.60 -37.41
CA ASP A 361 15.96 -29.50 -38.49
C ASP A 361 17.36 -29.18 -39.04
N THR A 362 18.19 -30.22 -39.15
CA THR A 362 19.53 -30.18 -39.75
C THR A 362 19.50 -29.46 -41.10
N ASN A 363 20.40 -28.49 -41.29
CA ASN A 363 20.51 -27.67 -42.50
C ASN A 363 19.21 -26.92 -42.88
N HIS A 364 18.28 -26.70 -41.95
CA HIS A 364 17.24 -25.68 -42.15
C HIS A 364 17.90 -24.29 -42.24
N PRO A 365 17.44 -23.39 -43.12
CA PRO A 365 18.00 -22.04 -43.25
C PRO A 365 18.11 -21.26 -41.94
N TYR A 366 17.17 -21.49 -41.02
CA TYR A 366 17.14 -20.92 -39.67
C TYR A 366 17.41 -21.97 -38.58
N ALA A 367 18.16 -23.04 -38.89
CA ALA A 367 18.63 -24.00 -37.90
C ALA A 367 19.54 -23.37 -36.84
N ASN A 368 20.16 -22.22 -37.13
CA ASN A 368 20.94 -21.45 -36.18
C ASN A 368 20.10 -20.98 -34.98
N LEU A 369 18.83 -20.62 -35.17
CA LEU A 369 17.95 -20.22 -34.06
C LEU A 369 17.87 -21.32 -32.99
N TYR A 370 17.69 -22.58 -33.40
CA TYR A 370 17.71 -23.71 -32.47
C TYR A 370 19.12 -24.01 -31.93
N VAL A 371 20.13 -24.06 -32.80
CA VAL A 371 21.49 -24.48 -32.45
C VAL A 371 22.17 -23.49 -31.50
N ASP A 372 22.05 -22.19 -31.78
CA ASP A 372 22.65 -21.13 -30.98
C ASP A 372 21.93 -20.98 -29.63
N LEU A 373 20.59 -21.11 -29.60
CA LEU A 373 19.82 -21.14 -28.35
C LEU A 373 20.24 -22.30 -27.46
N VAL A 374 20.34 -23.52 -28.00
CA VAL A 374 20.77 -24.70 -27.24
C VAL A 374 22.21 -24.55 -26.75
N ASN A 375 23.13 -24.12 -27.61
CA ASN A 375 24.55 -24.01 -27.25
C ASN A 375 24.84 -22.84 -26.29
N LYS A 376 24.08 -21.73 -26.35
CA LYS A 376 24.24 -20.57 -25.45
C LYS A 376 23.58 -20.81 -24.08
N TYR A 377 22.35 -21.32 -24.05
CA TYR A 377 21.55 -21.36 -22.82
C TYR A 377 21.37 -22.75 -22.22
N LEU A 378 21.45 -23.83 -23.01
CA LEU A 378 21.13 -25.19 -22.57
C LEU A 378 22.39 -26.06 -22.49
N THR A 379 23.46 -25.54 -21.87
CA THR A 379 24.82 -26.10 -21.93
C THR A 379 24.97 -27.52 -21.38
N ASN A 380 24.06 -27.96 -20.50
CA ASN A 380 24.01 -29.32 -19.94
C ASN A 380 22.83 -30.16 -20.48
N ILE A 381 22.30 -29.81 -21.65
CA ILE A 381 21.25 -30.58 -22.31
C ILE A 381 21.70 -32.03 -22.54
N SER A 382 20.80 -32.96 -22.24
CA SER A 382 20.96 -34.38 -22.52
C SER A 382 19.70 -34.84 -23.22
N THR A 383 19.82 -35.69 -24.24
CA THR A 383 18.67 -36.16 -25.00
C THR A 383 18.77 -37.66 -25.31
N GLN A 384 17.61 -38.28 -25.51
CA GLN A 384 17.45 -39.70 -25.83
C GLN A 384 18.21 -40.11 -27.10
N TYR A 385 18.40 -39.16 -28.01
CA TYR A 385 18.92 -39.38 -29.36
C TYR A 385 20.36 -38.91 -29.52
N ALA A 386 21.23 -39.16 -28.53
CA ALA A 386 22.66 -38.82 -28.49
C ALA A 386 23.56 -39.38 -29.62
N LYS A 387 23.00 -39.93 -30.70
CA LYS A 387 23.74 -40.23 -31.93
C LYS A 387 23.95 -38.93 -32.71
N ALA A 388 25.20 -38.60 -33.02
CA ALA A 388 25.57 -37.41 -33.81
C ALA A 388 24.80 -37.26 -35.14
N SER A 389 24.29 -38.35 -35.72
CA SER A 389 23.43 -38.34 -36.92
C SER A 389 22.10 -37.60 -36.75
N ASN A 390 21.65 -37.37 -35.52
CA ASN A 390 20.36 -36.76 -35.22
C ASN A 390 20.48 -35.29 -34.77
N ASN A 391 21.70 -34.77 -34.62
CA ASN A 391 21.93 -33.41 -34.16
C ASN A 391 21.42 -32.36 -35.17
N VAL A 392 20.95 -31.23 -34.63
CA VAL A 392 20.67 -30.05 -35.45
C VAL A 392 22.01 -29.38 -35.72
N LYS A 393 22.18 -28.89 -36.94
CA LYS A 393 23.40 -28.22 -37.37
C LYS A 393 23.13 -27.23 -38.48
N TYR A 394 23.97 -26.21 -38.54
CA TYR A 394 24.03 -25.22 -39.60
C TYR A 394 25.49 -24.87 -39.91
N THR A 395 25.73 -24.21 -41.04
CA THR A 395 27.04 -23.68 -41.40
C THR A 395 27.03 -22.17 -41.16
N ASN A 396 27.93 -21.67 -40.31
CA ASN A 396 28.04 -20.24 -40.04
C ASN A 396 28.73 -19.48 -41.18
N GLU A 397 28.77 -18.15 -41.07
CA GLU A 397 29.37 -17.25 -42.08
C GLU A 397 30.83 -17.55 -42.42
N ASN A 398 31.57 -18.17 -41.48
CA ASN A 398 32.96 -18.57 -41.66
C ASN A 398 33.13 -19.96 -42.31
N GLY A 399 32.04 -20.59 -42.74
CA GLY A 399 32.04 -21.95 -43.31
C GLY A 399 32.20 -23.07 -42.28
N VAL A 400 32.07 -22.77 -40.98
CA VAL A 400 32.22 -23.75 -39.90
C VAL A 400 30.87 -24.36 -39.55
N GLU A 401 30.82 -25.68 -39.45
CA GLU A 401 29.64 -26.42 -39.01
C GLU A 401 29.45 -26.27 -37.49
N VAL A 402 28.35 -25.65 -37.07
CA VAL A 402 27.94 -25.51 -35.67
C VAL A 402 26.83 -26.52 -35.40
N ILE A 403 26.94 -27.25 -34.29
CA ILE A 403 26.13 -28.44 -33.99
C ILE A 403 25.53 -28.31 -32.58
N ALA A 404 24.27 -28.73 -32.41
CA ALA A 404 23.61 -28.87 -31.11
C ALA A 404 22.81 -30.18 -31.01
N SER A 405 22.67 -30.69 -29.79
CA SER A 405 21.84 -31.87 -29.49
C SER A 405 20.37 -31.62 -29.84
N LYS A 406 19.73 -32.54 -30.58
CA LYS A 406 18.31 -32.44 -30.95
C LYS A 406 17.43 -32.99 -29.83
N ALA A 407 16.75 -32.10 -29.11
CA ALA A 407 15.70 -32.44 -28.14
C ALA A 407 14.41 -32.85 -28.86
N GLN A 408 13.84 -34.02 -28.59
CA GLN A 408 12.54 -34.40 -29.12
C GLN A 408 11.40 -33.75 -28.34
N VAL A 409 10.33 -33.41 -29.07
CA VAL A 409 9.16 -32.78 -28.47
C VAL A 409 8.11 -33.84 -28.10
N PRO A 410 7.52 -33.80 -26.89
CA PRO A 410 7.66 -32.77 -25.86
C PRO A 410 8.99 -32.87 -25.11
N PHE A 411 9.68 -31.74 -24.96
CA PHE A 411 10.83 -31.60 -24.06
C PHE A 411 10.43 -30.62 -22.95
N LEU A 412 10.05 -31.14 -21.79
CA LEU A 412 9.67 -30.34 -20.62
C LEU A 412 10.86 -30.26 -19.67
N PHE A 413 11.26 -29.06 -19.25
CA PHE A 413 12.42 -28.88 -18.36
C PHE A 413 12.22 -27.74 -17.36
N GLN A 414 12.99 -27.82 -16.28
CA GLN A 414 13.17 -26.74 -15.30
C GLN A 414 14.48 -26.02 -15.62
N TYR A 415 14.44 -24.68 -15.64
CA TYR A 415 15.55 -23.82 -16.06
C TYR A 415 15.89 -22.77 -15.01
N ASN A 416 17.19 -22.57 -14.77
CA ASN A 416 17.74 -21.42 -14.04
C ASN A 416 19.15 -21.16 -14.59
N LYS A 417 19.38 -19.97 -15.18
CA LYS A 417 20.63 -19.64 -15.89
C LYS A 417 21.89 -19.73 -15.02
N ASP A 418 21.75 -19.54 -13.71
CA ASP A 418 22.87 -19.45 -12.76
C ASP A 418 23.20 -20.79 -12.10
N ASN A 419 22.39 -21.83 -12.30
CA ASN A 419 22.61 -23.16 -11.71
C ASN A 419 23.94 -23.79 -12.18
N LYS A 420 24.69 -24.33 -11.23
CA LYS A 420 25.99 -25.01 -11.45
C LYS A 420 25.92 -26.50 -11.12
N ASP A 421 26.83 -27.28 -11.70
CA ASP A 421 27.08 -28.67 -11.29
C ASP A 421 28.08 -28.79 -10.12
N ALA A 422 28.38 -30.02 -9.68
CA ALA A 422 29.31 -30.29 -8.57
C ALA A 422 30.76 -29.86 -8.86
N ALA A 423 31.12 -29.65 -10.13
CA ALA A 423 32.42 -29.19 -10.57
C ALA A 423 32.44 -27.67 -10.86
N GLY A 424 31.33 -26.96 -10.63
CA GLY A 424 31.20 -25.52 -10.84
C GLY A 424 30.90 -25.11 -12.29
N ASN A 425 30.62 -26.05 -13.20
CA ASN A 425 30.28 -25.74 -14.59
C ASN A 425 28.83 -25.25 -14.70
N ASN A 426 28.50 -24.50 -15.76
CA ASN A 426 27.13 -24.10 -16.06
C ASN A 426 26.25 -25.33 -16.33
N ALA A 427 25.22 -25.50 -15.51
CA ALA A 427 24.25 -26.59 -15.62
C ALA A 427 22.80 -26.06 -15.56
N PRO A 428 22.39 -25.17 -16.47
CA PRO A 428 21.15 -24.40 -16.34
C PRO A 428 19.87 -25.19 -16.52
N ILE A 429 19.90 -26.38 -17.12
CA ILE A 429 18.80 -27.36 -17.04
C ILE A 429 18.90 -28.09 -15.70
N LEU A 430 17.91 -27.91 -14.85
CA LEU A 430 17.81 -28.56 -13.54
C LEU A 430 17.41 -30.03 -13.73
N GLY A 431 16.44 -30.27 -14.60
CA GLY A 431 15.93 -31.60 -14.96
C GLY A 431 15.06 -31.49 -16.21
N HIS A 432 14.82 -32.62 -16.87
CA HIS A 432 13.96 -32.66 -18.06
C HIS A 432 13.28 -34.01 -18.28
N ILE A 433 12.15 -33.98 -18.99
CA ILE A 433 11.39 -35.13 -19.47
C ILE A 433 11.32 -35.07 -20.99
N GLU A 434 11.82 -36.12 -21.66
CA GLU A 434 11.78 -36.34 -23.12
C GLU A 434 11.10 -37.68 -23.46
N LEU A 435 10.00 -38.01 -22.77
CA LEU A 435 9.30 -39.28 -22.96
C LEU A 435 8.31 -39.22 -24.13
N MET A 436 8.62 -39.94 -25.22
CA MET A 436 7.77 -40.04 -26.41
C MET A 436 6.74 -41.18 -26.27
N TYR A 437 5.48 -40.81 -26.00
CA TYR A 437 4.34 -41.72 -25.92
C TYR A 437 3.20 -41.26 -26.86
N SER A 438 2.39 -42.20 -27.36
CA SER A 438 1.12 -41.85 -28.02
C SER A 438 0.00 -41.68 -26.99
N TRP A 439 -1.06 -40.95 -27.37
CA TRP A 439 -2.24 -40.75 -26.53
C TRP A 439 -2.79 -42.05 -25.95
N ASP A 440 -2.83 -43.12 -26.73
CA ASP A 440 -3.40 -44.40 -26.28
C ASP A 440 -2.46 -45.11 -25.28
N THR A 441 -1.15 -45.04 -25.52
CA THR A 441 -0.14 -45.73 -24.69
C THR A 441 0.06 -45.11 -23.31
N ILE A 442 -0.15 -43.81 -23.16
CA ILE A 442 0.06 -43.07 -21.90
C ILE A 442 -1.15 -43.15 -20.94
N GLN A 443 -2.27 -43.75 -21.35
CA GLN A 443 -3.45 -43.87 -20.50
C GLN A 443 -3.24 -44.88 -19.35
N PRO A 444 -3.87 -44.65 -18.17
CA PRO A 444 -3.88 -45.61 -17.08
C PRO A 444 -4.37 -46.99 -17.53
N GLY A 445 -3.60 -48.04 -17.22
CA GLY A 445 -3.98 -49.42 -17.51
C GLY A 445 -3.87 -49.85 -18.99
N TYR A 446 -3.22 -49.06 -19.86
CA TYR A 446 -2.98 -49.47 -21.26
C TYR A 446 -2.27 -50.83 -21.34
N LYS A 447 -2.84 -51.73 -22.14
CA LYS A 447 -2.30 -53.06 -22.44
C LYS A 447 -1.62 -53.08 -23.79
N ASP A 448 -0.45 -53.69 -23.86
CA ASP A 448 0.25 -53.92 -25.11
C ASP A 448 -0.48 -54.95 -26.01
N LYS A 449 0.05 -55.17 -27.20
CA LYS A 449 -0.45 -56.16 -28.18
C LYS A 449 -0.47 -57.61 -27.68
N ASN A 450 0.18 -57.91 -26.55
CA ASN A 450 0.21 -59.23 -25.91
C ASN A 450 -0.72 -59.30 -24.68
N GLY A 451 -1.47 -58.22 -24.38
CA GLY A 451 -2.36 -58.11 -23.21
C GLY A 451 -1.66 -57.71 -21.91
N ILE A 452 -0.37 -57.38 -21.95
CA ILE A 452 0.43 -57.01 -20.76
C ILE A 452 0.17 -55.55 -20.43
N VAL A 453 -0.20 -55.25 -19.17
CA VAL A 453 -0.36 -53.88 -18.69
C VAL A 453 1.00 -53.19 -18.67
N THR A 454 1.12 -52.10 -19.43
CA THR A 454 2.35 -51.30 -19.52
C THR A 454 2.43 -50.27 -18.40
N LYS A 455 3.65 -49.80 -18.10
CA LYS A 455 3.90 -48.78 -17.06
C LYS A 455 4.12 -47.37 -17.62
N PHE A 456 3.69 -47.08 -18.85
CA PHE A 456 3.96 -45.79 -19.49
C PHE A 456 3.34 -44.61 -18.73
N HIS A 457 2.07 -44.74 -18.32
CA HIS A 457 1.39 -43.75 -17.47
C HIS A 457 2.18 -43.48 -16.17
N GLU A 458 2.44 -44.55 -15.39
CA GLU A 458 3.21 -44.49 -14.14
C GLU A 458 4.60 -43.86 -14.35
N THR A 459 5.27 -44.18 -15.46
CA THR A 459 6.61 -43.64 -15.76
C THR A 459 6.55 -42.14 -16.02
N TYR A 460 5.56 -41.67 -16.78
CA TYR A 460 5.41 -40.24 -17.10
C TYR A 460 5.01 -39.42 -15.86
N THR A 461 4.07 -39.90 -15.05
CA THR A 461 3.61 -39.18 -13.86
C THR A 461 4.64 -39.16 -12.75
N ASN A 462 5.37 -40.26 -12.52
CA ASN A 462 6.53 -40.25 -11.61
C ASN A 462 7.65 -39.32 -12.10
N ALA A 463 7.82 -39.16 -13.42
CA ALA A 463 8.77 -38.19 -13.97
C ALA A 463 8.33 -36.75 -13.70
N LEU A 464 7.05 -36.42 -13.89
CA LEU A 464 6.47 -35.12 -13.56
C LEU A 464 6.60 -34.78 -12.07
N ASP A 465 6.29 -35.72 -11.17
CA ASP A 465 6.48 -35.55 -9.72
C ASP A 465 7.95 -35.24 -9.38
N LYS A 466 8.89 -35.97 -9.96
CA LYS A 466 10.34 -35.76 -9.74
C LYS A 466 10.91 -34.51 -10.42
N LEU A 467 10.26 -33.99 -11.46
CA LEU A 467 10.65 -32.74 -12.10
C LEU A 467 10.13 -31.53 -11.30
N PHE A 468 8.84 -31.54 -10.94
CA PHE A 468 8.18 -30.40 -10.29
C PHE A 468 8.43 -30.31 -8.78
N THR A 469 9.02 -31.32 -8.14
CA THR A 469 9.57 -31.21 -6.78
C THR A 469 10.89 -30.43 -6.68
N ARG A 470 11.44 -29.91 -7.80
CA ARG A 470 12.74 -29.19 -7.89
C ARG A 470 12.63 -27.68 -8.21
N VAL A 471 11.45 -27.06 -8.26
CA VAL A 471 11.35 -25.62 -8.65
C VAL A 471 12.10 -24.67 -7.68
N GLU A 472 12.49 -25.16 -6.50
CA GLU A 472 13.21 -24.41 -5.46
C GLU A 472 14.75 -24.56 -5.58
N ALA A 473 15.44 -23.61 -6.23
CA ALA A 473 16.92 -23.64 -6.38
C ALA A 473 17.70 -22.98 -5.23
N THR A 474 17.16 -21.89 -4.68
CA THR A 474 17.76 -21.07 -3.61
C THR A 474 16.66 -20.74 -2.59
N PRO A 475 16.84 -20.98 -1.27
CA PRO A 475 15.79 -20.71 -0.30
C PRO A 475 15.50 -19.21 -0.17
N THR A 476 14.25 -18.83 -0.41
CA THR A 476 13.75 -17.46 -0.18
C THR A 476 12.77 -17.45 1.00
N GLY A 477 12.52 -16.27 1.59
CA GLY A 477 11.56 -16.13 2.69
C GLY A 477 11.94 -16.95 3.93
N LEU A 478 13.22 -16.93 4.31
CA LEU A 478 13.73 -17.45 5.57
C LEU A 478 14.19 -16.28 6.45
N SER A 479 13.88 -16.33 7.73
CA SER A 479 14.26 -15.29 8.69
C SER A 479 14.78 -15.90 9.98
N GLY A 480 15.88 -15.37 10.51
CA GLY A 480 16.36 -15.74 11.84
C GLY A 480 15.55 -15.03 12.94
N VAL A 481 15.29 -15.76 14.02
CA VAL A 481 14.56 -15.30 15.21
C VAL A 481 15.51 -15.37 16.39
N ILE A 482 15.62 -14.26 17.12
CA ILE A 482 16.43 -14.10 18.32
C ILE A 482 16.05 -15.14 19.41
N PRO A 483 17.01 -15.67 20.19
CA PRO A 483 16.67 -16.49 21.37
C PRO A 483 15.85 -15.72 22.40
N THR A 484 15.14 -16.43 23.28
CA THR A 484 14.26 -15.82 24.30
C THR A 484 15.04 -15.19 25.47
N SER A 485 16.31 -15.56 25.68
CA SER A 485 17.20 -14.90 26.63
C SER A 485 18.68 -15.06 26.25
N ALA A 486 19.56 -14.27 26.88
CA ALA A 486 21.01 -14.33 26.67
C ALA A 486 21.67 -15.66 27.02
N SER A 487 20.99 -16.52 27.79
CA SER A 487 21.47 -17.83 28.24
C SER A 487 20.79 -19.00 27.55
N ASN A 488 19.88 -18.74 26.62
CA ASN A 488 19.11 -19.78 25.93
C ASN A 488 19.62 -19.97 24.51
N ASP A 489 19.80 -21.23 24.13
CA ASP A 489 20.13 -21.65 22.76
C ASP A 489 18.81 -21.94 21.99
N ASP A 490 17.78 -21.10 22.13
CA ASP A 490 16.43 -21.33 21.60
C ASP A 490 16.00 -20.40 20.46
N GLY A 491 16.99 -19.73 19.84
CA GLY A 491 16.80 -19.02 18.58
C GLY A 491 16.31 -19.95 17.46
N GLN A 492 15.78 -19.36 16.39
CA GLN A 492 15.10 -20.11 15.33
C GLN A 492 15.44 -19.59 13.94
N ILE A 493 15.16 -20.38 12.91
CA ILE A 493 15.01 -19.89 11.53
C ILE A 493 13.62 -20.31 11.06
N ILE A 494 12.76 -19.33 10.84
CA ILE A 494 11.36 -19.52 10.42
C ILE A 494 11.23 -19.42 8.90
N GLY A 495 10.06 -19.84 8.38
CA GLY A 495 9.76 -19.83 6.95
C GLY A 495 10.15 -21.12 6.22
N THR A 496 10.42 -22.21 6.95
CA THR A 496 10.88 -23.49 6.40
C THR A 496 9.74 -24.44 6.01
N LYS A 497 8.48 -24.08 6.31
CA LYS A 497 7.28 -24.88 6.02
C LYS A 497 7.22 -25.32 4.56
N ASN A 498 6.99 -26.62 4.34
CA ASN A 498 6.95 -27.31 3.04
C ASN A 498 8.23 -27.27 2.18
N LYS A 499 9.28 -26.57 2.63
CA LYS A 499 10.57 -26.47 1.94
C LYS A 499 11.48 -27.60 2.41
N ALA A 500 12.02 -28.39 1.47
CA ALA A 500 12.91 -29.50 1.81
C ALA A 500 14.34 -29.01 2.08
N LEU A 501 14.53 -28.32 3.20
CA LEU A 501 15.76 -27.61 3.53
C LEU A 501 16.74 -28.46 4.36
N GLU A 502 17.99 -28.03 4.35
CA GLU A 502 19.04 -28.44 5.28
C GLU A 502 19.88 -27.20 5.69
N TYR A 503 20.43 -27.19 6.90
CA TYR A 503 21.14 -26.04 7.45
C TYR A 503 22.42 -26.42 8.20
N LYS A 504 23.35 -25.48 8.34
CA LYS A 504 24.47 -25.56 9.30
C LYS A 504 24.91 -24.17 9.75
N LEU A 505 25.71 -24.08 10.81
CA LEU A 505 26.38 -22.83 11.17
C LEU A 505 27.35 -22.43 10.04
N ALA A 506 27.31 -21.17 9.61
CA ALA A 506 28.16 -20.65 8.54
C ALA A 506 29.64 -20.74 8.94
N GLY A 507 30.52 -21.06 7.99
CA GLY A 507 31.94 -21.31 8.25
C GLY A 507 32.26 -22.61 9.02
N SER A 508 31.26 -23.41 9.42
CA SER A 508 31.50 -24.70 10.08
C SER A 508 31.83 -25.82 9.09
N ASP A 509 32.79 -26.69 9.44
CA ASP A 509 33.09 -27.94 8.71
C ASP A 509 32.03 -29.05 8.93
N SER A 510 31.05 -28.83 9.80
CA SER A 510 29.95 -29.77 10.05
C SER A 510 29.11 -30.05 8.78
N ALA A 511 28.55 -31.25 8.73
CA ALA A 511 27.54 -31.61 7.75
C ALA A 511 26.26 -30.77 7.91
N TYR A 512 25.52 -30.59 6.82
CA TYR A 512 24.20 -29.97 6.88
C TYR A 512 23.20 -30.89 7.57
N ILE A 513 22.35 -30.31 8.41
CA ILE A 513 21.30 -30.96 9.20
C ILE A 513 19.97 -30.77 8.45
N PRO A 514 19.22 -31.85 8.14
CA PRO A 514 17.90 -31.73 7.53
C PRO A 514 16.91 -30.94 8.42
N VAL A 515 16.13 -30.06 7.80
CA VAL A 515 15.07 -29.32 8.51
C VAL A 515 13.83 -30.20 8.66
N ALA A 516 13.31 -30.29 9.88
CA ALA A 516 12.07 -30.98 10.19
C ALA A 516 11.07 -30.02 10.83
N GLY A 517 9.97 -29.73 10.13
CA GLY A 517 8.89 -28.86 10.61
C GLY A 517 8.87 -27.45 10.00
N GLU A 518 8.08 -26.57 10.63
CA GLU A 518 7.77 -25.23 10.11
C GLU A 518 8.83 -24.16 10.45
N ALA A 519 9.78 -24.51 11.32
CA ALA A 519 10.98 -23.73 11.65
C ALA A 519 12.15 -24.67 12.02
N ILE A 520 13.38 -24.19 11.85
CA ILE A 520 14.56 -24.71 12.56
C ILE A 520 14.55 -24.09 13.96
N THR A 521 14.69 -24.89 15.01
CA THR A 521 14.65 -24.42 16.41
C THR A 521 15.89 -24.87 17.18
N ASN A 522 16.07 -24.32 18.38
CA ASN A 522 17.21 -24.58 19.27
C ASN A 522 18.55 -24.14 18.67
N LEU A 523 18.60 -22.92 18.14
CA LEU A 523 19.78 -22.30 17.57
C LEU A 523 20.42 -21.28 18.53
N VAL A 524 21.74 -21.37 18.68
CA VAL A 524 22.55 -20.28 19.22
C VAL A 524 22.54 -19.07 18.28
N PRO A 525 22.78 -17.84 18.77
CA PRO A 525 23.09 -16.71 17.90
C PRO A 525 24.26 -16.98 16.95
N GLY A 526 24.10 -16.59 15.69
CA GLY A 526 25.11 -16.80 14.66
C GLY A 526 24.52 -16.77 13.25
N THR A 527 25.39 -16.74 12.25
CA THR A 527 25.00 -16.89 10.84
C THR A 527 24.91 -18.38 10.50
N TYR A 528 23.84 -18.78 9.82
CA TYR A 528 23.60 -20.15 9.38
C TYR A 528 23.49 -20.21 7.85
N SER A 529 24.21 -21.13 7.23
CA SER A 529 24.02 -21.45 5.82
C SER A 529 22.82 -22.40 5.69
N VAL A 530 21.77 -21.99 4.99
CA VAL A 530 20.57 -22.79 4.73
C VAL A 530 20.39 -23.00 3.22
N ARG A 531 20.11 -24.23 2.79
CA ARG A 531 19.92 -24.60 1.39
C ARG A 531 18.82 -25.63 1.22
N TYR A 532 18.34 -25.85 0.00
CA TYR A 532 17.55 -27.05 -0.29
C TYR A 532 18.42 -28.29 -0.20
N ALA A 533 17.93 -29.32 0.47
CA ALA A 533 18.61 -30.60 0.60
C ALA A 533 18.78 -31.28 -0.76
N ALA A 534 19.84 -32.08 -0.90
CA ALA A 534 20.02 -32.88 -2.10
C ALA A 534 18.85 -33.84 -2.29
N LYS A 535 18.29 -33.89 -3.51
CA LYS A 535 17.17 -34.77 -3.87
C LYS A 535 17.53 -35.63 -5.07
N LEU A 536 16.82 -36.72 -5.26
CA LEU A 536 16.79 -37.39 -6.56
C LEU A 536 15.74 -36.72 -7.43
N GLY A 537 16.02 -36.55 -8.71
CA GLY A 537 14.96 -36.30 -9.66
C GLY A 537 15.31 -36.68 -11.08
N TYR A 538 14.51 -36.17 -12.00
CA TYR A 538 14.34 -36.76 -13.32
C TYR A 538 15.15 -36.09 -14.44
N GLN A 539 16.08 -36.86 -15.00
CA GLN A 539 16.79 -36.56 -16.24
C GLN A 539 16.59 -37.75 -17.18
N GLY A 540 15.77 -37.61 -18.23
CA GLY A 540 15.68 -38.67 -19.23
C GLY A 540 14.49 -38.67 -20.20
N PRO A 541 14.42 -39.72 -21.04
CA PRO A 541 15.35 -40.85 -21.10
C PRO A 541 16.62 -40.53 -21.91
N VAL A 542 17.76 -41.11 -21.52
CA VAL A 542 19.07 -40.88 -22.18
C VAL A 542 19.61 -42.13 -22.90
N SER A 543 18.77 -43.16 -23.08
CA SER A 543 19.16 -44.48 -23.60
C SER A 543 17.94 -45.18 -24.23
N PRO A 544 18.12 -46.07 -25.24
CA PRO A 544 17.00 -46.78 -25.88
C PRO A 544 16.17 -47.64 -24.93
N VAL A 545 14.91 -47.89 -25.33
CA VAL A 545 13.93 -48.73 -24.62
C VAL A 545 14.50 -50.09 -24.26
N LYS A 546 14.28 -50.52 -23.01
CA LYS A 546 14.49 -51.90 -22.57
C LYS A 546 13.18 -52.46 -22.02
N ASP A 547 12.72 -53.58 -22.58
CA ASP A 547 11.52 -54.30 -22.13
C ASP A 547 10.23 -53.45 -22.03
N GLY A 548 10.08 -52.46 -22.92
CA GLY A 548 8.93 -51.54 -22.90
C GLY A 548 8.98 -50.49 -21.78
N VAL A 549 10.13 -50.31 -21.11
CA VAL A 549 10.37 -49.26 -20.13
C VAL A 549 11.51 -48.37 -20.63
N TYR A 550 11.34 -47.06 -20.51
CA TYR A 550 12.41 -46.10 -20.77
C TYR A 550 13.30 -46.01 -19.52
N PRO A 551 14.60 -46.37 -19.60
CA PRO A 551 15.52 -46.16 -18.49
C PRO A 551 15.72 -44.66 -18.28
N PHE A 552 15.27 -44.16 -17.13
CA PHE A 552 15.59 -42.83 -16.66
C PHE A 552 16.78 -42.91 -15.69
N THR A 553 17.56 -41.84 -15.62
CA THR A 553 18.58 -41.70 -14.57
C THR A 553 17.97 -40.87 -13.47
N GLU A 554 17.91 -41.42 -12.26
CA GLU A 554 17.78 -40.58 -11.07
C GLU A 554 19.11 -39.85 -10.90
N VAL A 555 19.15 -38.60 -11.37
CA VAL A 555 20.34 -37.78 -11.18
C VAL A 555 20.27 -37.25 -9.75
N PRO A 556 21.34 -37.40 -8.95
CA PRO A 556 21.44 -36.74 -7.67
C PRO A 556 21.50 -35.24 -7.93
N TYR A 557 20.38 -34.58 -7.66
CA TYR A 557 20.29 -33.14 -7.63
C TYR A 557 21.01 -32.70 -6.37
N LEU A 558 22.14 -32.04 -6.58
CA LEU A 558 22.94 -31.48 -5.50
C LEU A 558 22.07 -30.53 -4.67
N ALA A 559 22.43 -30.40 -3.40
CA ALA A 559 21.81 -29.41 -2.54
C ALA A 559 21.91 -28.02 -3.18
N GLY A 560 20.84 -27.23 -3.05
CA GLY A 560 20.70 -25.93 -3.69
C GLY A 560 21.76 -24.92 -3.23
N GLN A 561 21.73 -23.72 -3.80
CA GLN A 561 22.60 -22.65 -3.32
C GLN A 561 22.26 -22.33 -1.86
N ALA A 562 23.28 -22.19 -1.02
CA ALA A 562 23.10 -21.79 0.35
C ALA A 562 22.90 -20.27 0.46
N VAL A 563 21.89 -19.87 1.21
CA VAL A 563 21.70 -18.50 1.69
C VAL A 563 22.18 -18.40 3.13
N GLU A 564 22.72 -17.25 3.51
CA GLU A 564 23.13 -16.98 4.89
C GLU A 564 22.00 -16.30 5.66
N ILE A 565 21.52 -16.95 6.72
CA ILE A 565 20.46 -16.47 7.60
C ILE A 565 21.06 -16.18 8.97
N VAL A 566 20.96 -14.94 9.42
CA VAL A 566 21.48 -14.51 10.73
C VAL A 566 20.43 -14.76 11.81
N VAL A 567 20.75 -15.60 12.79
CA VAL A 567 20.07 -15.69 14.10
C VAL A 567 20.70 -14.63 15.00
N PRO A 568 20.00 -13.53 15.36
CA PRO A 568 20.63 -12.42 16.06
C PRO A 568 21.00 -12.75 17.52
N PRO A 569 22.03 -12.11 18.09
CA PRO A 569 22.34 -12.20 19.51
C PRO A 569 21.33 -11.44 20.37
N PHE A 570 21.02 -11.99 21.56
CA PHE A 570 20.16 -11.34 22.54
C PHE A 570 20.84 -10.09 23.14
N ILE A 571 20.29 -8.91 22.87
CA ILE A 571 20.77 -7.62 23.38
C ILE A 571 19.55 -6.76 23.75
N GLN A 572 19.55 -6.14 24.94
CA GLN A 572 18.49 -5.20 25.35
C GLN A 572 19.06 -3.82 25.69
N GLU A 573 18.30 -2.77 25.36
CA GLU A 573 18.59 -1.38 25.71
C GLU A 573 17.85 -0.96 26.99
N GLN A 574 18.39 0.00 27.74
CA GLN A 574 17.74 0.60 28.91
C GLN A 574 17.20 1.98 28.55
N ALA A 575 15.93 2.23 28.86
CA ALA A 575 15.33 3.54 28.76
C ALA A 575 16.04 4.55 29.69
N ALA A 576 16.07 5.82 29.29
CA ALA A 576 16.63 6.91 30.08
C ALA A 576 15.87 7.09 31.43
N PRO A 577 16.55 7.48 32.53
CA PRO A 577 15.90 7.70 33.82
C PRO A 577 14.92 8.88 33.78
N THR A 578 13.75 8.71 34.37
CA THR A 578 12.70 9.74 34.45
C THR A 578 12.43 10.14 35.91
N GLY A 579 11.76 11.28 36.12
CA GLY A 579 11.39 11.75 37.46
C GLY A 579 12.50 12.42 38.29
N LEU A 580 13.70 12.55 37.74
CA LEU A 580 14.83 13.24 38.38
C LEU A 580 14.61 14.75 38.48
N LYS A 581 15.00 15.36 39.60
CA LYS A 581 14.85 16.81 39.82
C LYS A 581 16.03 17.41 40.61
N GLY A 582 16.60 18.49 40.10
CA GLY A 582 17.59 19.29 40.81
C GLY A 582 16.96 20.20 41.87
N VAL A 583 17.64 20.36 43.00
CA VAL A 583 17.24 21.20 44.14
C VAL A 583 18.42 22.10 44.52
N ALA A 584 18.20 23.41 44.52
CA ALA A 584 19.22 24.40 44.83
C ALA A 584 19.85 24.20 46.23
N PRO A 585 21.11 24.62 46.44
CA PRO A 585 21.71 24.72 47.76
C PRO A 585 20.89 25.58 48.74
N THR A 586 21.08 25.37 50.04
CA THR A 586 20.33 26.07 51.11
C THR A 586 20.78 27.50 51.34
N THR A 587 21.99 27.86 50.94
CA THR A 587 22.56 29.23 50.95
C THR A 587 23.43 29.45 49.71
N ALA A 588 23.85 30.69 49.46
CA ALA A 588 24.76 31.00 48.36
C ALA A 588 26.19 30.45 48.54
N ASP A 589 26.60 30.16 49.78
CA ASP A 589 27.96 29.73 50.14
C ASP A 589 28.07 28.20 50.36
N ASN A 590 26.93 27.49 50.37
CA ASN A 590 26.88 26.04 50.60
C ASN A 590 26.89 25.25 49.28
N ASN A 591 27.56 24.10 49.31
CA ASN A 591 27.52 23.10 48.23
C ASN A 591 26.61 21.92 48.62
N ASP A 592 25.40 22.19 49.11
CA ASP A 592 24.45 21.20 49.63
C ASP A 592 23.23 20.96 48.73
N GLY A 593 23.34 21.35 47.45
CA GLY A 593 22.36 21.04 46.41
C GLY A 593 22.17 19.54 46.22
N GLN A 594 21.05 19.16 45.59
CA GLN A 594 20.63 17.76 45.48
C GLN A 594 20.07 17.41 44.11
N ILE A 595 20.16 16.14 43.73
CA ILE A 595 19.32 15.52 42.70
C ILE A 595 18.40 14.53 43.42
N THR A 596 17.10 14.77 43.39
CA THR A 596 16.08 13.90 43.99
C THR A 596 15.45 12.98 42.95
N GLY A 597 14.96 11.82 43.40
CA GLY A 597 14.41 10.78 42.53
C GLY A 597 15.44 9.76 42.03
N THR A 598 16.66 9.77 42.59
CA THR A 598 17.72 8.83 42.22
C THR A 598 17.57 7.49 42.94
N THR A 599 18.02 6.42 42.29
CA THR A 599 18.09 5.07 42.87
C THR A 599 19.54 4.56 42.81
N THR A 600 19.83 3.51 43.56
CA THR A 600 21.17 2.85 43.56
C THR A 600 21.57 2.20 42.23
N ALA A 601 20.67 2.11 41.25
CA ALA A 601 20.95 1.64 39.88
C ALA A 601 21.39 2.75 38.92
N LEU A 602 21.36 4.01 39.35
CA LEU A 602 21.77 5.17 38.56
C LEU A 602 23.24 5.54 38.82
N GLU A 603 23.83 6.19 37.84
CA GLU A 603 25.10 6.89 37.95
C GLU A 603 24.97 8.31 37.40
N TYR A 604 25.72 9.25 37.99
CA TYR A 604 25.65 10.67 37.68
C TYR A 604 27.05 11.28 37.54
N LYS A 605 27.17 12.41 36.84
CA LYS A 605 28.36 13.26 36.84
C LYS A 605 28.03 14.71 36.56
N HIS A 606 28.87 15.65 36.99
CA HIS A 606 28.77 17.03 36.51
C HIS A 606 29.06 17.07 35.00
N ALA A 607 28.45 17.98 34.25
CA ALA A 607 28.62 18.06 32.79
C ALA A 607 30.09 18.19 32.35
N ASP A 608 30.89 18.94 33.14
CA ASP A 608 32.33 19.13 32.90
C ASP A 608 33.22 17.98 33.43
N ALA A 609 32.65 16.98 34.12
CA ALA A 609 33.39 15.82 34.62
C ALA A 609 33.51 14.72 33.56
N VAL A 610 34.57 13.92 33.63
CA VAL A 610 34.80 12.81 32.69
C VAL A 610 33.98 11.59 33.12
N ASP A 611 34.25 11.10 34.33
CA ASP A 611 33.74 9.83 34.86
C ASP A 611 32.38 9.95 35.55
N TYR A 612 31.61 8.87 35.53
CA TYR A 612 30.35 8.72 36.26
C TYR A 612 30.57 8.15 37.66
N ILE A 613 29.75 8.60 38.61
CA ILE A 613 29.75 8.20 40.02
C ILE A 613 28.40 7.53 40.33
N ALA A 614 28.41 6.43 41.06
CA ALA A 614 27.17 5.76 41.49
C ALA A 614 26.28 6.71 42.33
N ALA A 615 24.97 6.73 42.04
CA ALA A 615 24.01 7.56 42.74
C ALA A 615 23.52 6.90 44.05
N THR A 616 23.12 7.74 45.00
CA THR A 616 22.47 7.35 46.25
C THR A 616 20.95 7.49 46.16
N GLU A 617 20.22 6.77 47.01
CA GLU A 617 18.76 6.75 47.06
C GLU A 617 18.25 7.33 48.40
N PRO A 618 17.17 8.14 48.44
CA PRO A 618 16.33 8.61 47.32
C PRO A 618 16.85 9.88 46.63
N SER A 619 18.01 10.39 47.06
CA SER A 619 18.67 11.56 46.47
C SER A 619 20.19 11.45 46.53
N VAL A 620 20.85 12.12 45.59
CA VAL A 620 22.27 12.52 45.69
C VAL A 620 22.32 13.91 46.31
N THR A 621 23.22 14.11 47.28
CA THR A 621 23.35 15.35 48.06
C THR A 621 24.80 15.87 48.05
N ASN A 622 25.02 17.06 48.60
CA ASN A 622 26.32 17.75 48.61
C ASN A 622 26.84 18.12 47.21
N LEU A 623 25.92 18.55 46.34
CA LEU A 623 26.22 18.96 44.97
C LEU A 623 26.29 20.48 44.82
N VAL A 624 27.23 20.94 43.99
CA VAL A 624 27.27 22.34 43.51
C VAL A 624 26.12 22.60 42.54
N TYR A 625 25.69 23.86 42.41
CA TYR A 625 24.79 24.27 41.33
C TYR A 625 25.47 24.07 39.96
N GLY A 626 24.70 23.68 38.93
CA GLY A 626 25.23 23.28 37.63
C GLY A 626 24.41 22.16 36.98
N THR A 627 24.84 21.72 35.79
CA THR A 627 24.18 20.65 35.03
C THR A 627 24.87 19.31 35.32
N TYR A 628 24.08 18.27 35.56
CA TYR A 628 24.55 16.91 35.79
C TYR A 628 23.96 15.94 34.79
N ASP A 629 24.80 15.09 34.21
CA ASP A 629 24.37 13.94 33.42
C ASP A 629 24.02 12.79 34.34
N VAL A 630 22.82 12.21 34.21
CA VAL A 630 22.36 11.05 34.98
C VAL A 630 21.86 9.94 34.06
N ARG A 631 22.23 8.68 34.30
CA ARG A 631 21.79 7.51 33.51
C ARG A 631 21.72 6.25 34.38
N TYR A 632 21.07 5.19 33.89
CA TYR A 632 21.27 3.85 34.47
C TYR A 632 22.66 3.34 34.11
N ALA A 633 23.34 2.77 35.10
CA ALA A 633 24.62 2.09 34.90
C ALA A 633 24.47 0.83 34.01
N ALA A 634 25.60 0.33 33.50
CA ALA A 634 25.62 -0.97 32.82
C ALA A 634 25.27 -2.09 33.81
N LYS A 635 24.58 -3.12 33.33
CA LYS A 635 24.30 -4.38 34.05
C LYS A 635 24.28 -5.54 33.06
N ASP A 636 24.39 -6.77 33.54
CA ASP A 636 24.44 -7.95 32.67
C ASP A 636 23.28 -8.00 31.67
N GLY A 637 23.60 -8.10 30.37
CA GLY A 637 22.63 -8.07 29.26
C GLY A 637 22.23 -6.68 28.73
N TYR A 638 22.69 -5.58 29.38
CA TYR A 638 22.26 -4.22 29.07
C TYR A 638 23.41 -3.20 29.01
N ARG A 639 23.37 -2.31 28.01
CA ARG A 639 24.23 -1.10 27.98
C ARG A 639 23.74 -0.03 28.98
N PRO A 640 24.57 0.93 29.41
CA PRO A 640 24.09 2.11 30.13
C PRO A 640 22.98 2.81 29.35
N SER A 641 21.98 3.35 30.03
CA SER A 641 20.90 4.07 29.34
C SER A 641 21.41 5.34 28.67
N PRO A 642 20.63 5.96 27.76
CA PRO A 642 20.83 7.36 27.40
C PRO A 642 20.84 8.24 28.66
N LYS A 643 21.64 9.31 28.62
CA LYS A 643 21.78 10.28 29.71
C LYS A 643 20.64 11.29 29.72
N VAL A 644 20.25 11.75 30.90
CA VAL A 644 19.35 12.88 31.12
C VAL A 644 20.11 13.97 31.86
N GLU A 645 19.99 15.20 31.37
CA GLU A 645 20.58 16.37 32.00
C GLU A 645 19.65 16.91 33.09
N VAL A 646 20.18 17.00 34.32
CA VAL A 646 19.48 17.54 35.49
C VAL A 646 20.20 18.80 35.95
N VAL A 647 19.52 19.94 35.89
CA VAL A 647 20.06 21.23 36.34
C VAL A 647 19.76 21.41 37.83
N ILE A 648 20.80 21.65 38.62
CA ILE A 648 20.72 22.15 39.99
C ILE A 648 20.79 23.68 39.93
N PRO A 649 19.70 24.41 40.21
CA PRO A 649 19.68 25.87 40.11
C PRO A 649 20.49 26.53 41.23
N ALA A 650 20.89 27.79 41.00
CA ALA A 650 21.58 28.60 42.00
C ALA A 650 20.62 29.05 43.12
N PHE A 651 21.18 29.38 44.29
CA PHE A 651 20.41 29.90 45.41
C PHE A 651 19.76 31.26 45.08
N GLY A 652 18.44 31.36 45.28
CA GLY A 652 17.70 32.63 45.24
C GLY A 652 16.95 32.95 43.94
N GLU A 653 17.04 32.14 42.89
CA GLU A 653 16.44 32.44 41.58
C GLU A 653 14.90 32.29 41.48
N GLN A 654 14.21 31.78 42.51
CA GLN A 654 12.75 31.57 42.48
C GLN A 654 11.97 32.54 43.38
N VAL A 655 10.96 33.19 42.79
CA VAL A 655 10.18 34.28 43.39
C VAL A 655 8.75 33.83 43.72
N GLN A 656 8.25 34.17 44.91
CA GLN A 656 6.86 33.89 45.32
C GLN A 656 5.93 35.07 44.96
N VAL A 657 4.73 34.76 44.48
CA VAL A 657 3.66 35.76 44.22
C VAL A 657 2.99 36.22 45.52
N ALA A 658 2.44 37.43 45.54
CA ALA A 658 1.78 38.00 46.72
C ALA A 658 0.48 37.25 47.08
N PRO A 659 0.10 37.20 48.38
CA PRO A 659 -1.12 36.53 48.82
C PRO A 659 -2.41 37.27 48.37
N ILE A 660 -3.48 36.50 48.19
CA ILE A 660 -4.81 36.97 47.79
C ILE A 660 -5.89 36.44 48.75
N GLY A 661 -7.05 37.10 48.80
CA GLY A 661 -8.20 36.63 49.59
C GLY A 661 -8.20 37.01 51.08
N LEU A 662 -7.34 37.95 51.50
CA LEU A 662 -7.25 38.44 52.88
C LEU A 662 -8.26 39.58 53.15
N ALA A 663 -8.87 39.60 54.33
CA ALA A 663 -9.80 40.66 54.74
C ALA A 663 -9.58 41.08 56.21
N GLY A 664 -9.70 42.38 56.51
CA GLY A 664 -9.61 42.91 57.86
C GLY A 664 -10.99 43.10 58.52
N VAL A 665 -11.09 42.78 59.81
CA VAL A 665 -12.33 42.87 60.61
C VAL A 665 -12.09 43.78 61.80
N ALA A 666 -12.96 44.79 61.99
CA ALA A 666 -12.84 45.77 63.06
C ALA A 666 -12.85 45.14 64.46
N PRO A 667 -12.18 45.75 65.45
CA PRO A 667 -12.34 45.38 66.85
C PRO A 667 -13.79 45.56 67.34
N THR A 668 -14.20 44.79 68.35
CA THR A 668 -15.60 44.76 68.82
C THR A 668 -15.98 45.95 69.72
N THR A 669 -15.01 46.75 70.17
CA THR A 669 -15.22 48.04 70.86
C THR A 669 -14.02 48.95 70.57
N ALA A 670 -14.16 50.27 70.77
CA ALA A 670 -13.07 51.25 70.60
C ALA A 670 -11.92 51.13 71.63
N ALA A 671 -12.05 50.29 72.65
CA ALA A 671 -11.09 50.17 73.76
C ALA A 671 -10.32 48.84 73.77
N ASN A 672 -10.59 47.93 72.83
CA ASN A 672 -10.04 46.59 72.80
C ASN A 672 -9.29 46.36 71.48
N ASP A 673 -8.04 45.90 71.54
CA ASP A 673 -7.28 45.49 70.36
C ASP A 673 -7.63 44.03 69.97
N ASN A 674 -8.88 43.79 69.57
CA ASN A 674 -9.36 42.44 69.18
C ASN A 674 -9.84 42.33 67.73
N GLY A 675 -9.42 43.25 66.86
CA GLY A 675 -9.59 43.15 65.42
C GLY A 675 -8.85 41.94 64.84
N GLN A 676 -9.14 41.61 63.58
CA GLN A 676 -8.66 40.39 62.93
C GLN A 676 -8.25 40.62 61.48
N ILE A 677 -7.37 39.75 60.97
CA ILE A 677 -7.19 39.51 59.53
C ILE A 677 -7.58 38.07 59.26
N THR A 678 -8.57 37.86 58.40
CA THR A 678 -9.10 36.54 58.02
C THR A 678 -8.58 36.09 56.66
N GLY A 679 -8.55 34.78 56.42
CA GLY A 679 -8.01 34.17 55.20
C GLY A 679 -6.50 33.89 55.27
N THR A 680 -5.90 33.96 56.47
CA THR A 680 -4.46 33.72 56.65
C THR A 680 -4.11 32.24 56.61
N THR A 681 -2.82 31.91 56.59
CA THR A 681 -2.31 30.52 56.68
C THR A 681 -0.98 30.53 57.43
N THR A 682 -0.51 29.37 57.91
CA THR A 682 0.78 29.21 58.58
C THR A 682 2.01 29.49 57.71
N ALA A 683 1.83 29.70 56.41
CA ALA A 683 2.90 30.11 55.48
C ALA A 683 3.01 31.63 55.31
N LEU A 684 2.09 32.40 55.90
CA LEU A 684 2.06 33.87 55.84
C LEU A 684 2.69 34.50 57.07
N GLU A 685 3.24 35.69 56.88
CA GLU A 685 3.68 36.58 57.94
C GLU A 685 3.11 37.98 57.71
N TYR A 686 2.82 38.69 58.80
CA TYR A 686 2.15 39.98 58.81
C TYR A 686 2.86 40.99 59.73
N ARG A 687 2.71 42.28 59.46
CA ARG A 687 3.16 43.36 60.35
C ARG A 687 2.30 44.60 60.20
N LEU A 688 2.24 45.43 61.23
CA LEU A 688 1.60 46.75 61.12
C LEU A 688 2.46 47.65 60.20
N SER A 689 1.82 48.36 59.27
CA SER A 689 2.51 49.22 58.31
C SER A 689 3.29 50.32 59.06
N GLY A 690 4.61 50.37 58.82
CA GLY A 690 5.56 51.22 59.54
C GLY A 690 6.45 50.50 60.55
N THR A 691 6.17 49.25 60.94
CA THR A 691 7.11 48.44 61.74
C THR A 691 8.11 47.71 60.84
N LYS A 692 9.22 47.22 61.43
CA LYS A 692 10.28 46.51 60.70
C LYS A 692 10.05 45.01 60.62
N GLU A 693 9.87 44.37 61.77
CA GLU A 693 9.74 42.92 61.90
C GLU A 693 8.38 42.41 61.39
N TYR A 694 8.38 41.20 60.83
CA TYR A 694 7.18 40.44 60.48
C TYR A 694 6.91 39.34 61.51
N THR A 695 5.64 39.13 61.83
CA THR A 695 5.15 38.10 62.74
C THR A 695 4.50 36.96 61.95
N PRO A 696 4.80 35.68 62.20
CA PRO A 696 4.11 34.57 61.55
C PRO A 696 2.60 34.56 61.88
N ALA A 697 1.76 34.33 60.88
CA ALA A 697 0.37 33.96 61.10
C ALA A 697 0.32 32.48 61.53
N THR A 698 -0.48 32.15 62.54
CA THR A 698 -0.50 30.80 63.13
C THR A 698 -1.75 29.99 62.80
N ASP A 699 -2.76 30.60 62.16
CA ASP A 699 -4.07 29.99 61.88
C ASP A 699 -4.76 30.68 60.69
N LEU A 700 -5.98 30.26 60.35
CA LEU A 700 -6.86 30.80 59.30
C LEU A 700 -7.35 32.25 59.56
N ALA A 701 -7.17 32.74 60.78
CA ALA A 701 -7.30 34.16 61.11
C ALA A 701 -6.23 34.58 62.13
N VAL A 702 -5.62 35.74 61.90
CA VAL A 702 -4.82 36.45 62.90
C VAL A 702 -5.77 37.31 63.72
N THR A 703 -5.71 37.21 65.04
CA THR A 703 -6.61 37.91 65.98
C THR A 703 -5.81 38.72 67.01
N GLY A 704 -6.46 39.63 67.73
CA GLY A 704 -5.78 40.47 68.72
C GLY A 704 -5.09 41.70 68.10
N LEU A 705 -5.64 42.21 67.00
CA LEU A 705 -5.08 43.33 66.24
C LEU A 705 -5.75 44.66 66.58
N ALA A 706 -4.93 45.70 66.76
CA ALA A 706 -5.38 47.08 66.75
C ALA A 706 -5.82 47.49 65.33
N ALA A 707 -6.71 48.48 65.23
CA ALA A 707 -7.10 49.04 63.93
C ALA A 707 -5.91 49.71 63.22
N GLY A 708 -5.75 49.45 61.92
CA GLY A 708 -4.62 49.91 61.12
C GLY A 708 -4.41 49.11 59.83
N THR A 709 -3.45 49.53 59.01
CA THR A 709 -3.05 48.80 57.79
C THR A 709 -1.90 47.85 58.11
N TYR A 710 -2.01 46.59 57.69
CA TYR A 710 -1.00 45.57 57.91
C TYR A 710 -0.42 45.10 56.56
N ASN A 711 0.90 45.04 56.43
CA ASN A 711 1.54 44.37 55.30
C ASN A 711 1.51 42.86 55.56
N VAL A 712 1.01 42.05 54.62
CA VAL A 712 0.96 40.58 54.72
C VAL A 712 1.65 39.95 53.50
N ARG A 713 2.50 38.94 53.72
CA ARG A 713 3.25 38.25 52.65
C ARG A 713 3.48 36.77 52.98
N TYR A 714 3.90 35.98 51.99
CA TYR A 714 4.50 34.68 52.26
C TYR A 714 5.92 34.87 52.81
N ALA A 715 6.23 34.15 53.90
CA ALA A 715 7.58 34.10 54.44
C ALA A 715 8.57 33.48 53.44
N ALA A 716 9.86 33.79 53.62
CA ALA A 716 10.91 33.10 52.87
C ALA A 716 10.96 31.62 53.26
N LYS A 717 11.22 30.74 52.30
CA LYS A 717 11.36 29.28 52.51
C LYS A 717 12.49 28.74 51.66
N ALA A 718 12.93 27.50 51.90
CA ALA A 718 14.02 26.89 51.15
C ALA A 718 13.82 27.02 49.62
N GLY A 719 14.78 27.63 48.93
CA GLY A 719 14.74 27.91 47.49
C GLY A 719 13.93 29.14 47.05
N PHE A 720 13.24 29.85 47.95
CA PHE A 720 12.31 30.94 47.60
C PHE A 720 12.46 32.18 48.51
N SER A 721 12.64 33.34 47.89
CA SER A 721 12.52 34.63 48.60
C SER A 721 11.10 34.87 49.12
N ALA A 722 10.95 35.68 50.18
CA ALA A 722 9.64 36.12 50.66
C ALA A 722 8.87 36.84 49.53
N SER A 723 7.54 36.69 49.47
CA SER A 723 6.75 37.34 48.43
C SER A 723 6.72 38.86 48.60
N PRO A 724 6.33 39.63 47.56
CA PRO A 724 5.81 40.97 47.76
C PRO A 724 4.66 40.95 48.79
N ALA A 725 4.55 42.00 49.59
CA ALA A 725 3.49 42.14 50.58
C ALA A 725 2.28 42.88 50.00
N ILE A 726 1.10 42.55 50.51
CA ILE A 726 -0.15 43.27 50.24
C ILE A 726 -0.63 43.98 51.52
N ASP A 727 -1.29 45.13 51.35
CA ASP A 727 -1.87 45.89 52.45
C ASP A 727 -3.28 45.40 52.77
N VAL A 728 -3.51 45.02 54.03
CA VAL A 728 -4.82 44.63 54.56
C VAL A 728 -5.22 45.61 55.67
N VAL A 729 -6.34 46.29 55.49
CA VAL A 729 -6.83 47.29 56.45
C VAL A 729 -7.75 46.62 57.47
N VAL A 730 -7.38 46.69 58.75
CA VAL A 730 -8.24 46.40 59.90
C VAL A 730 -8.95 47.71 60.29
N PRO A 731 -10.26 47.88 60.01
CA PRO A 731 -10.95 49.15 60.25
C PRO A 731 -11.15 49.45 61.74
N ALA A 732 -11.35 50.73 62.06
CA ALA A 732 -11.69 51.16 63.41
C ALA A 732 -13.14 50.79 63.78
N PHE A 733 -13.43 50.66 65.09
CA PHE A 733 -14.78 50.42 65.60
C PHE A 733 -15.70 51.63 65.41
N ASP A 734 -16.88 51.41 64.84
CA ASP A 734 -17.93 52.41 64.61
C ASP A 734 -19.26 52.02 65.31
N PRO A 735 -19.74 52.79 66.31
CA PRO A 735 -20.95 52.50 67.07
C PRO A 735 -22.25 53.07 66.44
N GLY A 736 -22.41 52.96 65.12
CA GLY A 736 -23.54 53.55 64.36
C GLY A 736 -24.97 53.17 64.82
N PRO A 737 -25.99 54.01 64.52
CA PRO A 737 -27.30 53.97 65.17
C PRO A 737 -28.27 52.89 64.65
N GLY A 738 -29.17 52.39 65.52
CA GLY A 738 -30.31 51.52 65.13
C GLY A 738 -31.67 52.25 65.12
N PRO A 739 -32.81 51.53 65.07
CA PRO A 739 -33.10 50.29 64.33
C PRO A 739 -34.45 50.31 63.55
N SER A 740 -34.80 49.19 62.87
CA SER A 740 -36.16 48.78 62.34
C SER A 740 -36.48 49.12 60.87
N PRO A 741 -37.36 48.38 60.13
CA PRO A 741 -38.13 47.14 60.43
C PRO A 741 -37.87 45.92 59.48
N SER A 742 -38.57 44.79 59.73
CA SER A 742 -38.41 43.45 59.11
C SER A 742 -39.55 43.07 58.13
N PRO A 743 -39.48 41.93 57.41
CA PRO A 743 -40.33 40.79 57.81
C PRO A 743 -39.72 39.36 57.76
N SER A 744 -40.38 38.47 58.52
CA SER A 744 -40.17 37.02 58.79
C SER A 744 -40.51 36.08 57.60
N PRO A 745 -40.27 34.72 57.61
CA PRO A 745 -40.48 33.81 58.78
C PRO A 745 -39.59 32.54 58.99
N SER A 746 -39.69 32.02 60.22
CA SER A 746 -39.70 30.59 60.63
C SER A 746 -38.40 29.74 60.78
N PRO A 747 -38.42 28.63 61.59
CA PRO A 747 -37.30 28.36 62.50
C PRO A 747 -36.65 26.95 62.48
N SER A 748 -35.56 26.83 63.26
CA SER A 748 -34.90 25.61 63.80
C SER A 748 -35.81 24.84 64.82
N PRO A 749 -35.44 23.71 65.50
CA PRO A 749 -34.08 23.21 65.85
C PRO A 749 -33.84 21.67 65.93
N GLY A 750 -32.60 21.28 66.29
CA GLY A 750 -32.37 20.21 67.28
C GLY A 750 -31.37 19.07 66.95
N PRO A 751 -30.40 18.78 67.85
CA PRO A 751 -29.62 17.54 67.85
C PRO A 751 -29.89 16.62 69.07
N GLY A 752 -29.73 15.30 68.90
CA GLY A 752 -29.28 14.39 69.96
C GLY A 752 -30.19 13.20 70.36
N SER A 753 -29.62 11.98 70.29
CA SER A 753 -29.62 10.92 71.34
C SER A 753 -29.29 9.53 70.74
N ASN A 754 -28.75 8.63 71.58
CA ASN A 754 -28.32 7.26 71.27
C ASN A 754 -28.99 6.31 72.29
N PRO A 755 -29.42 5.08 71.95
CA PRO A 755 -28.62 3.91 72.34
C PRO A 755 -28.66 2.67 71.40
N ASN A 756 -27.79 1.73 71.74
CA ASN A 756 -27.34 0.49 71.06
C ASN A 756 -28.25 -0.76 71.32
N PRO A 757 -27.82 -2.01 71.03
CA PRO A 757 -27.64 -2.76 69.76
C PRO A 757 -28.85 -3.74 69.54
N PRO A 758 -28.80 -4.99 68.98
CA PRO A 758 -27.84 -5.69 68.09
C PRO A 758 -28.46 -6.43 66.86
N GLY A 759 -27.63 -7.09 66.02
CA GLY A 759 -28.02 -8.25 65.19
C GLY A 759 -27.63 -8.17 63.69
N PRO A 760 -27.16 -9.27 63.04
CA PRO A 760 -26.70 -9.26 61.64
C PRO A 760 -27.81 -9.59 60.63
N VAL A 761 -27.63 -9.18 59.36
CA VAL A 761 -27.82 -9.98 58.11
C VAL A 761 -27.80 -9.08 56.86
N THR A 762 -27.26 -9.63 55.77
CA THR A 762 -27.06 -9.14 54.40
C THR A 762 -28.13 -8.23 53.76
N THR A 763 -27.69 -7.26 52.95
CA THR A 763 -28.49 -6.63 51.88
C THR A 763 -27.70 -6.47 50.57
N ALA A 764 -28.44 -6.35 49.47
CA ALA A 764 -27.99 -6.47 48.08
C ALA A 764 -27.33 -5.18 47.50
N PRO A 765 -26.75 -5.22 46.27
CA PRO A 765 -26.08 -4.06 45.67
C PRO A 765 -27.03 -2.88 45.40
N PRO A 766 -26.56 -1.62 45.49
CA PRO A 766 -27.39 -0.44 45.20
C PRO A 766 -27.74 -0.32 43.71
N ALA A 767 -28.91 0.27 43.44
CA ALA A 767 -29.36 0.60 42.09
C ALA A 767 -28.47 1.67 41.44
N GLY A 768 -28.39 1.63 40.11
CA GLY A 768 -27.57 2.55 39.33
C GLY A 768 -28.07 3.99 39.36
N THR A 769 -27.13 4.93 39.48
CA THR A 769 -27.34 6.36 39.25
C THR A 769 -27.45 6.66 37.75
N GLU A 770 -28.42 7.50 37.37
CA GLU A 770 -28.46 8.12 36.05
C GLU A 770 -27.18 8.94 35.82
N ASN A 771 -26.61 8.86 34.62
CA ASN A 771 -25.46 9.67 34.21
C ASN A 771 -25.84 10.50 32.97
N ASP A 772 -25.60 11.80 33.05
CA ASP A 772 -26.00 12.77 32.04
C ASP A 772 -25.00 12.85 30.87
N GLY A 773 -25.50 13.17 29.69
CA GLY A 773 -24.74 13.69 28.55
C GLY A 773 -23.72 12.78 27.83
N THR A 774 -23.17 11.74 28.45
CA THR A 774 -22.10 10.91 27.86
C THR A 774 -22.62 9.85 26.89
N ALA A 775 -21.85 9.56 25.83
CA ALA A 775 -22.17 8.52 24.86
C ALA A 775 -22.24 7.13 25.53
N PRO A 776 -23.20 6.26 25.14
CA PRO A 776 -23.30 4.92 25.69
C PRO A 776 -22.00 4.14 25.41
N THR A 777 -21.31 3.76 26.48
CA THR A 777 -19.96 3.18 26.46
C THR A 777 -19.95 1.83 27.15
N THR A 778 -19.20 0.86 26.61
CA THR A 778 -18.83 -0.37 27.32
C THR A 778 -17.33 -0.62 27.26
N THR A 779 -16.77 -1.26 28.29
CA THR A 779 -15.38 -1.74 28.29
C THR A 779 -15.39 -3.24 27.99
N VAL A 780 -14.64 -3.64 26.96
CA VAL A 780 -14.53 -5.02 26.51
C VAL A 780 -13.24 -5.61 27.05
N ALA A 781 -13.35 -6.68 27.84
CA ALA A 781 -12.18 -7.41 28.33
C ALA A 781 -11.37 -7.97 27.15
N ALA A 782 -10.06 -7.80 27.21
CA ALA A 782 -9.14 -8.11 26.14
C ALA A 782 -8.09 -9.11 26.61
N THR A 783 -7.72 -10.04 25.73
CA THR A 783 -6.61 -10.99 25.94
C THR A 783 -5.48 -10.59 25.02
N THR A 784 -4.33 -10.20 25.57
CA THR A 784 -3.12 -9.91 24.79
C THR A 784 -2.19 -11.11 24.80
N ASP A 785 -1.87 -11.62 23.62
CA ASP A 785 -0.69 -12.47 23.44
C ASP A 785 0.57 -11.60 23.57
N VAL A 786 1.30 -11.85 24.65
CA VAL A 786 2.51 -11.09 25.01
C VAL A 786 3.69 -11.31 24.05
N THR A 787 3.64 -12.38 23.23
CA THR A 787 4.74 -12.75 22.32
C THR A 787 4.60 -12.10 20.95
N THR A 788 3.37 -12.09 20.39
CA THR A 788 3.06 -11.44 19.12
C THR A 788 2.69 -9.96 19.27
N GLY A 789 2.28 -9.54 20.48
CA GLY A 789 1.68 -8.24 20.72
C GLY A 789 0.25 -8.13 20.17
N ALA A 790 -0.38 -9.24 19.77
CA ALA A 790 -1.74 -9.26 19.28
C ALA A 790 -2.74 -9.31 20.45
N THR A 791 -3.71 -8.39 20.44
CA THR A 791 -4.78 -8.33 21.43
C THR A 791 -6.11 -8.67 20.78
N VAL A 792 -6.87 -9.60 21.37
CA VAL A 792 -8.23 -9.93 20.94
C VAL A 792 -9.23 -9.56 22.02
N ALA A 793 -10.32 -8.92 21.62
CA ALA A 793 -11.42 -8.53 22.48
C ALA A 793 -12.75 -8.97 21.84
N LYS A 794 -13.67 -9.51 22.63
CA LYS A 794 -15.00 -9.92 22.12
C LYS A 794 -16.12 -9.27 22.92
N ALA A 795 -16.92 -8.45 22.24
CA ALA A 795 -18.09 -7.85 22.85
C ALA A 795 -19.13 -8.93 23.18
N SER A 796 -19.65 -8.94 24.42
CA SER A 796 -20.75 -9.84 24.77
C SER A 796 -22.07 -9.30 24.22
N ALA A 797 -22.95 -10.19 23.78
CA ALA A 797 -24.26 -9.80 23.24
C ALA A 797 -25.07 -8.95 24.23
N SER A 798 -25.01 -9.29 25.53
CA SER A 798 -25.67 -8.53 26.59
C SER A 798 -25.13 -7.11 26.74
N ALA A 799 -23.81 -6.91 26.64
CA ALA A 799 -23.22 -5.57 26.68
C ALA A 799 -23.70 -4.72 25.49
N VAL A 800 -23.75 -5.29 24.27
CA VAL A 800 -24.25 -4.59 23.09
C VAL A 800 -25.73 -4.23 23.23
N THR A 801 -26.58 -5.16 23.69
CA THR A 801 -28.01 -4.87 23.92
C THR A 801 -28.21 -3.75 24.94
N SER A 802 -27.45 -3.72 26.04
CA SER A 802 -27.50 -2.60 27.00
C SER A 802 -27.04 -1.26 26.41
N LEU A 803 -26.14 -1.25 25.42
CA LEU A 803 -25.77 -0.04 24.69
C LEU A 803 -26.87 0.38 23.71
N VAL A 804 -27.50 -0.56 23.00
CA VAL A 804 -28.63 -0.32 22.10
C VAL A 804 -29.82 0.30 22.85
N GLU A 805 -30.13 -0.18 24.06
CA GLU A 805 -31.19 0.42 24.89
C GLU A 805 -30.87 1.87 25.30
N GLN A 806 -29.62 2.17 25.62
CA GLN A 806 -29.19 3.55 25.93
C GLN A 806 -29.21 4.45 24.69
N ALA A 807 -28.79 3.94 23.53
CA ALA A 807 -28.88 4.66 22.25
C ALA A 807 -30.33 4.99 21.89
N LYS A 808 -31.26 4.03 22.00
CA LYS A 808 -32.71 4.24 21.82
C LYS A 808 -33.26 5.34 22.75
N LYS A 809 -32.82 5.39 24.01
CA LYS A 809 -33.19 6.48 24.95
C LYS A 809 -32.64 7.84 24.52
N ALA A 810 -31.38 7.92 24.11
CA ALA A 810 -30.76 9.16 23.61
C ALA A 810 -31.46 9.69 22.34
N GLU A 811 -31.76 8.80 21.40
CA GLU A 811 -32.49 9.12 20.16
C GLU A 811 -33.93 9.59 20.43
N THR A 812 -34.62 8.96 21.40
CA THR A 812 -35.95 9.40 21.86
C THR A 812 -35.90 10.81 22.47
N ALA A 813 -34.79 11.17 23.10
CA ALA A 813 -34.52 12.53 23.60
C ALA A 813 -33.99 13.50 22.51
N GLY A 814 -33.99 13.12 21.24
CA GLY A 814 -33.53 13.94 20.12
C GLY A 814 -32.00 14.12 20.05
N LYS A 815 -31.22 13.35 20.82
CA LYS A 815 -29.75 13.38 20.83
C LYS A 815 -29.22 12.32 19.85
N ALA A 816 -28.13 12.64 19.15
CA ALA A 816 -27.38 11.65 18.38
C ALA A 816 -26.69 10.65 19.32
N ALA A 817 -26.67 9.38 18.96
CA ALA A 817 -26.03 8.31 19.73
C ALA A 817 -24.81 7.74 18.99
N VAL A 818 -23.79 7.35 19.77
CA VAL A 818 -22.63 6.58 19.31
C VAL A 818 -22.36 5.52 20.37
N LEU A 819 -22.24 4.26 19.97
CA LEU A 819 -21.86 3.16 20.85
C LEU A 819 -20.33 3.10 20.92
N GLU A 820 -19.75 3.44 22.07
CA GLU A 820 -18.30 3.39 22.26
C GLU A 820 -17.86 2.06 22.90
N PHE A 821 -17.05 1.29 22.18
CA PHE A 821 -16.36 0.11 22.68
C PHE A 821 -14.94 0.49 23.09
N LYS A 822 -14.63 0.37 24.38
CA LYS A 822 -13.27 0.55 24.92
C LYS A 822 -12.60 -0.80 25.08
N VAL A 823 -11.53 -1.03 24.33
CA VAL A 823 -10.63 -2.16 24.51
C VAL A 823 -9.43 -1.65 25.29
N GLU A 824 -9.07 -2.32 26.38
CA GLU A 824 -7.90 -1.99 27.20
C GLU A 824 -6.76 -2.98 26.88
N PRO A 825 -5.86 -2.64 25.93
CA PRO A 825 -4.74 -3.50 25.57
C PRO A 825 -3.61 -3.45 26.62
N ALA A 826 -2.75 -4.48 26.64
CA ALA A 826 -1.50 -4.41 27.37
C ALA A 826 -0.47 -3.48 26.68
N ALA A 827 0.53 -3.00 27.41
CA ALA A 827 1.48 -1.97 26.92
C ALA A 827 2.27 -2.38 25.65
N GLN A 828 2.58 -3.67 25.50
CA GLN A 828 3.31 -4.26 24.38
C GLN A 828 2.48 -4.48 23.10
N THR A 829 1.26 -3.95 23.04
CA THR A 829 0.30 -4.26 21.97
C THR A 829 0.66 -3.60 20.64
N LYS A 830 0.78 -4.44 19.61
CA LYS A 830 1.00 -4.06 18.21
C LYS A 830 -0.27 -4.11 17.39
N SER A 831 -1.16 -5.09 17.60
CA SER A 831 -2.46 -5.17 16.91
C SER A 831 -3.61 -5.44 17.87
N VAL A 832 -4.81 -4.96 17.52
CA VAL A 832 -6.04 -5.19 18.28
C VAL A 832 -7.19 -5.55 17.36
N GLU A 833 -7.83 -6.70 17.62
CA GLU A 833 -9.09 -7.11 17.01
C GLU A 833 -10.22 -6.95 18.03
N LEU A 834 -11.29 -6.22 17.66
CA LEU A 834 -12.58 -6.28 18.34
C LEU A 834 -13.58 -7.09 17.51
N SER A 835 -14.03 -8.21 18.05
CA SER A 835 -15.12 -9.03 17.49
C SER A 835 -16.46 -8.65 18.13
N ILE A 836 -17.45 -8.27 17.30
CA ILE A 836 -18.82 -7.95 17.71
C ILE A 836 -19.76 -9.03 17.12
N PRO A 837 -20.58 -9.71 17.95
CA PRO A 837 -21.49 -10.75 17.48
C PRO A 837 -22.41 -10.27 16.34
N ARG A 838 -22.52 -11.03 15.25
CA ARG A 838 -23.23 -10.62 14.03
C ARG A 838 -24.65 -10.13 14.29
N ASN A 839 -25.41 -10.87 15.10
CA ASN A 839 -26.79 -10.52 15.47
C ASN A 839 -26.86 -9.22 16.28
N SER A 840 -25.90 -8.98 17.17
CA SER A 840 -25.83 -7.76 17.98
C SER A 840 -25.42 -6.54 17.13
N PHE A 841 -24.49 -6.70 16.18
CA PHE A 841 -24.15 -5.65 15.23
C PHE A 841 -25.36 -5.28 14.34
N ASN A 842 -26.09 -6.31 13.86
CA ASN A 842 -27.31 -6.12 13.08
C ASN A 842 -28.44 -5.48 13.92
N GLU A 843 -28.51 -5.71 15.23
CA GLU A 843 -29.44 -5.00 16.12
C GLU A 843 -29.14 -3.49 16.15
N VAL A 844 -27.87 -3.09 16.29
CA VAL A 844 -27.47 -1.67 16.22
C VAL A 844 -27.94 -1.04 14.90
N ALA A 845 -27.61 -1.69 13.78
CA ALA A 845 -27.90 -1.18 12.43
C ALA A 845 -29.39 -1.12 12.06
N SER A 846 -30.23 -1.93 12.69
CA SER A 846 -31.68 -2.03 12.39
C SER A 846 -32.57 -1.31 13.40
N SER A 847 -32.11 -1.16 14.64
CA SER A 847 -32.92 -0.69 15.77
C SER A 847 -32.49 0.65 16.34
N THR A 848 -31.47 1.29 15.77
CA THR A 848 -30.94 2.60 16.16
C THR A 848 -30.55 3.43 14.93
N LYS A 849 -30.26 4.71 15.12
CA LYS A 849 -29.56 5.59 14.18
C LYS A 849 -28.14 5.91 14.68
N ALA A 850 -27.57 5.02 15.49
CA ALA A 850 -26.31 5.26 16.17
C ALA A 850 -25.10 4.87 15.33
N GLY A 851 -24.00 5.62 15.49
CA GLY A 851 -22.68 5.20 15.03
C GLY A 851 -22.03 4.20 15.98
N ILE A 852 -20.92 3.60 15.56
CA ILE A 852 -20.05 2.76 16.39
C ILE A 852 -18.67 3.41 16.46
N LYS A 853 -18.13 3.58 17.66
CA LYS A 853 -16.74 3.99 17.88
C LYS A 853 -16.00 2.87 18.60
N VAL A 854 -14.82 2.52 18.13
CA VAL A 854 -13.92 1.60 18.82
C VAL A 854 -12.68 2.38 19.26
N ASN A 855 -12.39 2.35 20.55
CA ASN A 855 -11.15 2.85 21.13
C ASN A 855 -10.31 1.67 21.57
N TYR A 856 -9.16 1.50 20.93
CA TYR A 856 -8.26 0.36 21.09
C TYR A 856 -7.10 0.62 22.04
N GLY A 857 -7.03 1.79 22.69
CA GLY A 857 -5.86 2.25 23.47
C GLY A 857 -4.65 2.64 22.60
N ILE A 858 -4.39 1.92 21.50
CA ILE A 858 -3.36 2.23 20.50
C ILE A 858 -3.85 3.12 19.34
N GLY A 859 -5.13 3.50 19.36
CA GLY A 859 -5.80 4.27 18.32
C GLY A 859 -7.32 4.12 18.44
N SER A 860 -8.09 4.81 17.60
CA SER A 860 -9.54 4.69 17.54
C SER A 860 -10.09 4.92 16.15
N VAL A 861 -11.21 4.26 15.84
CA VAL A 861 -11.97 4.41 14.59
C VAL A 861 -13.45 4.60 14.90
N SER A 862 -14.12 5.47 14.15
CA SER A 862 -15.56 5.73 14.27
C SER A 862 -16.26 5.56 12.93
N PHE A 863 -17.33 4.77 12.95
CA PHE A 863 -18.27 4.50 11.87
C PHE A 863 -19.56 5.26 12.16
N ASP A 864 -20.08 6.00 11.19
CA ASP A 864 -21.43 6.58 11.29
C ASP A 864 -22.52 5.50 11.10
N ALA A 865 -23.79 5.90 11.25
CA ALA A 865 -24.92 4.98 11.12
C ALA A 865 -25.09 4.40 9.69
N GLN A 866 -24.62 5.10 8.65
CA GLN A 866 -24.68 4.66 7.26
C GLN A 866 -23.58 3.62 6.96
N ALA A 867 -22.36 3.83 7.46
CA ALA A 867 -21.29 2.84 7.47
C ALA A 867 -21.71 1.56 8.22
N VAL A 868 -22.28 1.70 9.42
CA VAL A 868 -22.83 0.58 10.21
C VAL A 868 -23.95 -0.14 9.45
N SER A 869 -24.85 0.59 8.78
CA SER A 869 -25.89 0.01 7.92
C SER A 869 -25.33 -0.67 6.67
N SER A 870 -24.19 -0.22 6.14
CA SER A 870 -23.51 -0.85 5.00
C SER A 870 -22.88 -2.18 5.42
N ILE A 871 -22.12 -2.18 6.53
CA ILE A 871 -21.47 -3.36 7.11
C ILE A 871 -22.50 -4.44 7.49
N SER A 872 -23.69 -4.04 7.99
CA SER A 872 -24.74 -5.01 8.33
C SER A 872 -25.32 -5.76 7.12
N LYS A 873 -25.24 -5.18 5.90
CA LYS A 873 -25.82 -5.73 4.67
C LYS A 873 -24.91 -6.68 3.88
N THR A 874 -23.65 -6.83 4.28
CA THR A 874 -22.72 -7.81 3.68
C THR A 874 -23.33 -9.22 3.69
N ALA A 875 -23.16 -10.00 2.62
CA ALA A 875 -23.82 -11.31 2.48
C ALA A 875 -23.33 -12.39 3.47
N GLU A 876 -22.17 -12.18 4.10
CA GLU A 876 -21.56 -13.12 5.03
C GLU A 876 -22.25 -13.10 6.42
N THR A 877 -22.22 -14.24 7.10
CA THR A 877 -22.97 -14.54 8.33
C THR A 877 -22.13 -14.55 9.61
N GLY A 878 -20.80 -14.49 9.49
CA GLY A 878 -19.89 -14.45 10.63
C GLY A 878 -19.93 -13.12 11.41
N ASP A 879 -19.33 -13.13 12.60
CA ASP A 879 -19.19 -11.95 13.48
C ASP A 879 -18.44 -10.81 12.77
N ILE A 880 -18.66 -9.57 13.23
CA ILE A 880 -17.97 -8.40 12.69
C ILE A 880 -16.68 -8.17 13.46
N SER A 881 -15.54 -8.37 12.81
CA SER A 881 -14.22 -8.09 13.37
C SER A 881 -13.70 -6.77 12.84
N ILE A 882 -13.28 -5.87 13.74
CA ILE A 882 -12.75 -4.54 13.43
C ILE A 882 -11.34 -4.47 14.01
N ILE A 883 -10.33 -4.31 13.15
CA ILE A 883 -8.92 -4.52 13.45
C ILE A 883 -8.12 -3.22 13.22
N ILE A 884 -7.19 -2.93 14.14
CA ILE A 884 -6.10 -1.95 13.97
C ILE A 884 -4.75 -2.63 14.23
N SER A 885 -3.76 -2.36 13.39
CA SER A 885 -2.39 -2.87 13.55
C SER A 885 -1.36 -1.76 13.38
N LYS A 886 -0.35 -1.72 14.24
CA LYS A 886 0.89 -0.95 14.02
C LYS A 886 1.81 -1.75 13.11
N VAL A 887 2.17 -1.15 11.98
CA VAL A 887 3.09 -1.74 11.00
C VAL A 887 4.45 -1.04 11.14
N GLU A 888 5.53 -1.81 10.98
CA GLU A 888 6.89 -1.28 10.98
C GLU A 888 7.33 -1.01 9.53
N LEU A 889 7.88 0.18 9.29
CA LEU A 889 8.55 0.50 8.03
C LEU A 889 9.81 -0.37 7.87
N THR A 890 10.12 -0.72 6.62
CA THR A 890 11.46 -1.24 6.26
C THR A 890 12.55 -0.20 6.59
N GLU A 891 13.82 -0.59 6.60
CA GLU A 891 14.91 0.37 6.83
C GLU A 891 15.00 1.42 5.72
N GLU A 892 14.68 1.05 4.48
CA GLU A 892 14.52 1.96 3.34
C GLU A 892 13.34 2.92 3.58
N GLY A 893 12.22 2.42 4.12
CA GLY A 893 11.06 3.22 4.51
C GLY A 893 11.39 4.21 5.63
N LYS A 894 12.16 3.79 6.64
CA LYS A 894 12.67 4.66 7.72
C LYS A 894 13.66 5.70 7.21
N GLN A 895 14.46 5.39 6.18
CA GLN A 895 15.33 6.38 5.53
C GLN A 895 14.52 7.44 4.77
N ALA A 896 13.46 7.04 4.06
CA ALA A 896 12.64 7.95 3.27
C ALA A 896 11.66 8.80 4.11
N LEU A 897 11.00 8.20 5.11
CA LEU A 897 9.88 8.79 5.85
C LEU A 897 10.20 9.04 7.34
N GLY A 898 11.39 8.65 7.79
CA GLY A 898 11.76 8.60 9.20
C GLY A 898 11.11 7.41 9.93
N ASP A 899 11.55 7.17 11.15
CA ASP A 899 10.91 6.21 12.06
C ASP A 899 9.57 6.77 12.59
N ARG A 900 8.57 6.88 11.71
CA ARG A 900 7.22 7.38 12.01
C ARG A 900 6.21 6.23 11.96
N PRO A 901 5.18 6.24 12.83
CA PRO A 901 4.29 5.10 12.96
C PRO A 901 3.40 4.93 11.72
N VAL A 902 3.20 3.67 11.34
CA VAL A 902 2.26 3.23 10.31
C VAL A 902 1.14 2.46 10.98
N TYR A 903 -0.09 2.72 10.55
CA TYR A 903 -1.29 2.05 11.05
C TYR A 903 -2.08 1.42 9.89
N ASP A 904 -2.40 0.15 10.03
CA ASP A 904 -3.24 -0.63 9.12
C ASP A 904 -4.61 -0.86 9.79
N PHE A 905 -5.70 -0.74 9.02
CA PHE A 905 -7.06 -0.87 9.49
C PHE A 905 -7.84 -1.81 8.58
N SER A 906 -8.58 -2.75 9.17
CA SER A 906 -9.42 -3.67 8.40
C SER A 906 -10.71 -4.02 9.14
N VAL A 907 -11.74 -4.34 8.38
CA VAL A 907 -13.03 -4.85 8.89
C VAL A 907 -13.40 -6.09 8.11
N PHE A 908 -13.88 -7.10 8.83
CA PHE A 908 -14.38 -8.34 8.26
C PHE A 908 -15.79 -8.62 8.75
N ALA A 909 -16.63 -9.22 7.90
CA ALA A 909 -17.77 -10.01 8.34
C ALA A 909 -17.40 -11.48 8.15
N GLY A 910 -17.25 -12.24 9.24
CA GLY A 910 -16.63 -13.56 9.18
C GLY A 910 -15.24 -13.50 8.55
N THR A 911 -15.05 -14.16 7.41
CA THR A 911 -13.81 -14.13 6.62
C THR A 911 -13.84 -13.14 5.45
N THR A 912 -14.97 -12.47 5.20
CA THR A 912 -15.12 -11.54 4.06
C THR A 912 -14.62 -10.14 4.44
N PRO A 913 -13.57 -9.60 3.80
CA PRO A 913 -13.12 -8.24 4.04
C PRO A 913 -14.14 -7.21 3.53
N ILE A 914 -14.31 -6.13 4.27
CA ILE A 914 -15.22 -5.02 3.94
C ILE A 914 -14.39 -3.79 3.60
N SER A 915 -14.39 -3.43 2.32
CA SER A 915 -13.67 -2.26 1.77
C SER A 915 -14.58 -1.06 1.44
N THR A 916 -15.90 -1.18 1.63
CA THR A 916 -16.86 -0.10 1.30
C THR A 916 -17.87 0.16 2.43
N PHE A 917 -18.12 1.44 2.70
CA PHE A 917 -18.94 1.91 3.84
C PHE A 917 -20.19 2.67 3.37
N GLY A 918 -20.75 2.30 2.21
CA GLY A 918 -21.94 2.93 1.66
C GLY A 918 -21.75 4.41 1.26
N GLY A 919 -20.51 4.85 1.06
CA GLY A 919 -20.15 6.25 0.76
C GLY A 919 -19.76 7.09 1.98
N SER A 920 -19.89 6.57 3.20
CA SER A 920 -19.48 7.27 4.43
C SER A 920 -17.97 7.37 4.59
N ALA A 921 -17.51 8.45 5.22
CA ALA A 921 -16.13 8.60 5.70
C ALA A 921 -15.99 8.12 7.15
N LEU A 922 -14.94 7.36 7.42
CA LEU A 922 -14.53 6.90 8.74
C LEU A 922 -13.66 7.95 9.42
N GLN A 923 -13.87 8.21 10.71
CA GLN A 923 -13.00 9.07 11.50
C GLN A 923 -11.98 8.23 12.27
N VAL A 924 -10.70 8.54 12.13
CA VAL A 924 -9.60 7.83 12.79
C VAL A 924 -8.80 8.81 13.66
N SER A 925 -8.39 8.36 14.84
CA SER A 925 -7.47 9.11 15.71
C SER A 925 -6.42 8.17 16.28
N VAL A 926 -5.14 8.45 16.03
CA VAL A 926 -4.00 7.63 16.46
C VAL A 926 -3.02 8.46 17.30
N PRO A 927 -2.50 7.93 18.42
CA PRO A 927 -1.58 8.67 19.28
C PRO A 927 -0.27 8.98 18.55
N TYR A 928 0.22 10.21 18.70
CA TYR A 928 1.49 10.66 18.14
C TYR A 928 2.13 11.70 19.06
N THR A 929 3.40 11.51 19.39
CA THR A 929 4.18 12.53 20.12
C THR A 929 5.05 13.26 19.10
N LEU A 930 4.87 14.59 18.98
CA LEU A 930 5.71 15.43 18.12
C LEU A 930 7.19 15.23 18.46
N LYS A 931 8.02 15.03 17.43
CA LYS A 931 9.48 14.99 17.60
C LYS A 931 10.02 16.40 17.82
N ALA A 932 11.19 16.50 18.47
CA ALA A 932 11.79 17.78 18.79
C ALA A 932 12.00 18.65 17.52
N GLY A 933 11.40 19.86 17.52
CA GLY A 933 11.47 20.79 16.39
C GLY A 933 10.43 20.59 15.29
N GLU A 934 9.53 19.59 15.38
CA GLU A 934 8.42 19.45 14.44
C GLU A 934 7.39 20.58 14.62
N ASP A 935 6.97 21.16 13.50
CA ASP A 935 5.79 22.03 13.41
C ASP A 935 4.54 21.16 13.31
N GLN A 936 3.64 21.24 14.30
CA GLN A 936 2.38 20.48 14.32
C GLN A 936 1.53 20.66 13.06
N ASN A 937 1.63 21.81 12.40
CA ASN A 937 0.89 22.09 11.17
C ASN A 937 1.45 21.30 9.97
N ALA A 938 2.73 20.96 10.01
CA ALA A 938 3.43 20.18 8.99
C ALA A 938 3.34 18.65 9.20
N VAL A 939 2.75 18.19 10.32
CA VAL A 939 2.36 16.78 10.49
C VAL A 939 1.17 16.50 9.59
N ILE A 940 1.26 15.41 8.81
CA ILE A 940 0.28 15.00 7.79
C ILE A 940 0.05 13.49 7.87
N VAL A 941 -0.93 12.98 7.12
CA VAL A 941 -1.15 11.55 6.96
C VAL A 941 -1.07 11.20 5.48
N TYR A 942 -0.21 10.25 5.16
CA TYR A 942 -0.21 9.58 3.87
C TYR A 942 -1.02 8.31 3.96
N TYR A 943 -1.64 7.90 2.86
CA TYR A 943 -2.02 6.50 2.64
C TYR A 943 -1.21 5.94 1.48
N VAL A 944 -1.14 4.61 1.42
CA VAL A 944 -0.46 3.88 0.34
C VAL A 944 -1.51 3.52 -0.72
N THR A 945 -1.31 3.98 -1.95
CA THR A 945 -2.21 3.64 -3.08
C THR A 945 -2.02 2.19 -3.52
N ASP A 946 -2.93 1.66 -4.33
CA ASP A 946 -2.78 0.32 -4.94
C ASP A 946 -1.53 0.20 -5.85
N SER A 947 -1.05 1.33 -6.39
CA SER A 947 0.22 1.43 -7.13
C SER A 947 1.46 1.50 -6.22
N GLY A 948 1.27 1.48 -4.89
CA GLY A 948 2.31 1.63 -3.90
C GLY A 948 2.86 3.05 -3.78
N GLU A 949 2.16 4.09 -4.25
CA GLU A 949 2.55 5.49 -4.10
C GLU A 949 2.00 6.09 -2.79
N LEU A 950 2.51 7.26 -2.38
CA LEU A 950 2.01 7.98 -1.20
C LEU A 950 1.16 9.17 -1.62
N ASP A 951 -0.10 9.19 -1.18
CA ASP A 951 -1.00 10.33 -1.35
C ASP A 951 -1.52 10.85 0.01
N THR A 952 -1.80 12.14 0.10
CA THR A 952 -2.13 12.84 1.35
C THR A 952 -3.63 12.92 1.58
N ILE A 953 -4.10 12.48 2.75
CA ILE A 953 -5.50 12.58 3.16
C ILE A 953 -5.77 13.73 4.13
N ARG A 954 -7.04 14.08 4.28
CA ARG A 954 -7.50 15.12 5.21
C ARG A 954 -7.31 14.66 6.66
N GLY A 955 -6.27 15.20 7.29
CA GLY A 955 -5.99 15.00 8.72
C GLY A 955 -5.15 16.13 9.33
N LYS A 956 -5.09 16.16 10.66
CA LYS A 956 -4.44 17.19 11.49
C LYS A 956 -3.79 16.56 12.72
N TYR A 957 -2.79 17.24 13.29
CA TYR A 957 -2.36 16.96 14.66
C TYR A 957 -3.27 17.71 15.64
N ASN A 958 -3.75 17.03 16.68
CA ASN A 958 -4.52 17.60 17.77
C ASN A 958 -3.66 17.64 19.04
N ALA A 959 -3.19 18.84 19.38
CA ALA A 959 -2.30 19.05 20.53
C ALA A 959 -2.99 18.83 21.90
N ALA A 960 -4.32 18.90 21.97
CA ALA A 960 -5.05 18.68 23.22
C ALA A 960 -5.18 17.20 23.58
N THR A 961 -5.17 16.31 22.57
CA THR A 961 -5.26 14.86 22.73
C THR A 961 -3.92 14.14 22.56
N GLY A 962 -2.92 14.78 21.93
CA GLY A 962 -1.66 14.12 21.58
C GLY A 962 -1.84 13.06 20.48
N SER A 963 -2.71 13.33 19.51
CA SER A 963 -3.04 12.40 18.43
C SER A 963 -3.07 13.07 17.06
N VAL A 964 -2.89 12.26 16.02
CA VAL A 964 -3.22 12.65 14.64
C VAL A 964 -4.61 12.13 14.32
N GLU A 965 -5.48 13.05 13.93
CA GLU A 965 -6.88 12.82 13.56
C GLU A 965 -7.02 12.93 12.04
N PHE A 966 -7.66 11.96 11.40
CA PHE A 966 -7.87 11.96 9.95
C PHE A 966 -9.17 11.29 9.56
N VAL A 967 -9.60 11.51 8.32
CA VAL A 967 -10.73 10.80 7.71
C VAL A 967 -10.29 9.95 6.53
N THR A 968 -10.98 8.83 6.31
CA THR A 968 -10.78 7.97 5.14
C THR A 968 -12.11 7.35 4.68
N THR A 969 -12.23 7.07 3.39
CA THR A 969 -13.39 6.40 2.76
C THR A 969 -13.12 4.94 2.39
N HIS A 970 -11.89 4.48 2.57
CA HIS A 970 -11.38 3.15 2.21
C HIS A 970 -10.41 2.65 3.29
N PHE A 971 -9.85 1.46 3.11
CA PHE A 971 -8.74 0.96 3.93
C PHE A 971 -7.45 0.89 3.11
N SER A 972 -6.36 1.22 3.79
CA SER A 972 -4.98 1.23 3.32
C SER A 972 -4.07 1.29 4.56
N GLN A 973 -2.76 1.29 4.36
CA GLN A 973 -1.80 1.61 5.41
C GLN A 973 -1.61 3.13 5.49
N TYR A 974 -1.84 3.69 6.67
CA TYR A 974 -1.76 5.12 6.96
C TYR A 974 -0.47 5.44 7.68
N ILE A 975 0.37 6.27 7.06
CA ILE A 975 1.69 6.66 7.57
C ILE A 975 1.58 8.07 8.13
N ILE A 976 1.97 8.27 9.39
CA ILE A 976 2.12 9.62 9.94
C ILE A 976 3.37 10.27 9.32
N GLY A 977 3.16 11.32 8.53
CA GLY A 977 4.21 12.02 7.79
C GLY A 977 4.54 13.39 8.39
N TYR A 978 5.64 13.98 7.92
CA TYR A 978 6.03 15.35 8.25
C TYR A 978 6.57 16.05 7.00
N ASN A 979 5.87 17.07 6.52
CA ASN A 979 6.20 17.81 5.30
C ASN A 979 6.18 19.31 5.56
N LYS A 980 7.30 19.87 6.04
CA LYS A 980 7.40 21.30 6.33
C LYS A 980 7.79 22.10 5.10
N VAL A 981 6.79 22.71 4.46
CA VAL A 981 6.99 23.72 3.41
C VAL A 981 7.16 25.10 4.05
N SER A 982 7.98 25.97 3.47
CA SER A 982 8.22 27.33 3.97
C SER A 982 8.48 28.29 2.82
N PHE A 983 7.99 29.53 2.95
CA PHE A 983 8.11 30.57 1.93
C PHE A 983 8.84 31.79 2.52
N ALA A 984 9.70 32.43 1.73
CA ALA A 984 10.57 33.52 2.16
C ALA A 984 9.80 34.81 2.52
N ASP A 985 8.60 35.00 1.98
CA ASP A 985 7.72 36.14 2.21
C ASP A 985 6.72 35.95 3.36
N ILE A 986 6.92 34.93 4.21
CA ILE A 986 6.11 34.69 5.42
C ILE A 986 6.96 34.95 6.67
N PRO A 987 6.81 36.13 7.31
CA PRO A 987 7.46 36.42 8.58
C PRO A 987 7.08 35.41 9.67
N ALA A 988 8.03 35.09 10.56
CA ALA A 988 7.81 34.14 11.66
C ALA A 988 6.66 34.54 12.62
N ALA A 989 6.33 35.82 12.68
CA ALA A 989 5.23 36.39 13.48
C ALA A 989 3.96 36.74 12.66
N ALA A 990 3.85 36.27 11.40
CA ALA A 990 2.66 36.53 10.58
C ALA A 990 1.46 35.72 11.08
N TRP A 991 0.30 36.39 11.24
CA TRP A 991 -0.92 35.77 11.77
C TRP A 991 -1.46 34.60 10.94
N TYR A 992 -1.13 34.55 9.65
CA TYR A 992 -1.50 33.47 8.71
C TYR A 992 -0.43 32.39 8.54
N LYS A 993 0.72 32.49 9.22
CA LYS A 993 1.87 31.57 9.05
C LYS A 993 1.45 30.11 9.19
N ASP A 994 0.79 29.79 10.29
CA ASP A 994 0.42 28.41 10.63
C ASP A 994 -0.62 27.87 9.64
N ALA A 995 -1.56 28.70 9.20
CA ALA A 995 -2.53 28.36 8.16
C ALA A 995 -1.86 28.06 6.80
N VAL A 996 -0.83 28.82 6.41
CA VAL A 996 -0.07 28.53 5.19
C VAL A 996 0.80 27.29 5.35
N SER A 997 1.47 27.11 6.50
CA SER A 997 2.24 25.89 6.83
C SER A 997 1.36 24.64 6.69
N PHE A 998 0.16 24.67 7.29
CA PHE A 998 -0.80 23.57 7.27
C PHE A 998 -1.27 23.20 5.85
N LEU A 999 -1.65 24.18 5.03
CA LEU A 999 -2.17 23.93 3.68
C LEU A 999 -1.06 23.55 2.69
N ALA A 1000 0.15 24.09 2.87
CA ALA A 1000 1.29 23.78 2.01
C ALA A 1000 1.85 22.38 2.30
N ALA A 1001 1.88 21.96 3.57
CA ALA A 1001 2.25 20.60 3.97
C ALA A 1001 1.36 19.51 3.32
N ARG A 1002 0.10 19.85 3.01
CA ARG A 1002 -0.92 18.98 2.41
C ARG A 1002 -1.08 19.18 0.89
N SER A 1003 -0.16 19.89 0.23
CA SER A 1003 -0.22 20.17 -1.22
C SER A 1003 -1.50 20.88 -1.71
N ILE A 1004 -2.29 21.45 -0.78
CA ILE A 1004 -3.49 22.24 -1.08
C ILE A 1004 -3.07 23.54 -1.75
N THR A 1005 -1.94 24.12 -1.33
CA THR A 1005 -1.35 25.31 -1.94
C THR A 1005 0.17 25.15 -2.12
N THR A 1006 0.71 25.62 -3.24
CA THR A 1006 2.13 25.51 -3.61
C THR A 1006 2.83 26.88 -3.67
N GLY A 1007 2.23 27.92 -3.12
CA GLY A 1007 2.71 29.30 -3.28
C GLY A 1007 2.27 29.94 -4.59
N THR A 1008 2.99 30.99 -5.01
CA THR A 1008 2.93 31.59 -6.35
C THR A 1008 4.16 31.25 -7.19
N ASP A 1009 5.27 30.92 -6.53
CA ASP A 1009 6.48 30.33 -7.10
C ASP A 1009 7.17 29.47 -6.01
N GLU A 1010 8.35 28.92 -6.33
CA GLU A 1010 9.10 28.01 -5.45
C GLU A 1010 9.52 28.64 -4.10
N ASN A 1011 9.59 29.97 -3.99
CA ASN A 1011 10.05 30.67 -2.79
C ASN A 1011 8.99 31.60 -2.15
N HIS A 1012 7.94 32.01 -2.88
CA HIS A 1012 6.96 33.01 -2.39
C HIS A 1012 5.53 32.46 -2.34
N TYR A 1013 4.82 32.83 -1.27
CA TYR A 1013 3.40 32.55 -1.11
C TYR A 1013 2.49 33.67 -1.67
N SER A 1014 3.00 34.90 -1.77
CA SER A 1014 2.26 36.13 -2.08
C SER A 1014 1.02 36.34 -1.18
N PRO A 1015 1.16 36.41 0.16
CA PRO A 1015 0.03 36.42 1.10
C PRO A 1015 -0.99 37.55 0.87
N ASN A 1016 -0.54 38.69 0.36
CA ASN A 1016 -1.37 39.88 0.10
C ASN A 1016 -2.03 39.88 -1.30
N ALA A 1017 -1.69 38.94 -2.18
CA ALA A 1017 -2.29 38.88 -3.52
C ALA A 1017 -3.77 38.47 -3.46
N THR A 1018 -4.59 39.04 -4.34
CA THR A 1018 -6.03 38.74 -4.43
C THR A 1018 -6.31 37.48 -5.24
N VAL A 1019 -7.14 36.59 -4.68
CA VAL A 1019 -7.46 35.28 -5.26
C VAL A 1019 -8.58 35.40 -6.30
N THR A 1020 -8.51 34.64 -7.40
CA THR A 1020 -9.62 34.54 -8.37
C THR A 1020 -10.58 33.40 -8.02
N ARG A 1021 -11.81 33.44 -8.54
CA ARG A 1021 -12.82 32.39 -8.34
C ARG A 1021 -12.33 31.00 -8.80
N GLY A 1022 -11.62 30.94 -9.95
CA GLY A 1022 -11.01 29.70 -10.45
C GLY A 1022 -9.89 29.18 -9.56
N GLN A 1023 -9.02 30.05 -9.05
CA GLN A 1023 -8.00 29.67 -8.06
C GLN A 1023 -8.62 29.13 -6.78
N PHE A 1024 -9.67 29.77 -6.26
CA PHE A 1024 -10.33 29.33 -5.03
C PHE A 1024 -11.00 27.96 -5.18
N VAL A 1025 -11.67 27.68 -6.30
CA VAL A 1025 -12.25 26.34 -6.57
C VAL A 1025 -11.19 25.24 -6.49
N VAL A 1026 -9.99 25.45 -7.05
CA VAL A 1026 -8.89 24.47 -6.95
C VAL A 1026 -8.43 24.28 -5.51
N LEU A 1027 -8.22 25.37 -4.76
CA LEU A 1027 -7.83 25.30 -3.34
C LEU A 1027 -8.89 24.60 -2.48
N LEU A 1028 -10.17 24.87 -2.74
CA LEU A 1028 -11.31 24.33 -2.01
C LEU A 1028 -11.49 22.82 -2.27
N LEU A 1029 -11.49 22.39 -3.54
CA LEU A 1029 -11.67 20.97 -3.86
C LEU A 1029 -10.48 20.14 -3.36
N LYS A 1030 -9.24 20.64 -3.50
CA LYS A 1030 -8.06 20.00 -2.89
C LYS A 1030 -8.16 19.90 -1.36
N ALA A 1031 -8.63 20.95 -0.68
CA ALA A 1031 -8.78 20.95 0.78
C ALA A 1031 -9.71 19.86 1.31
N TYR A 1032 -10.69 19.43 0.51
CA TYR A 1032 -11.66 18.40 0.85
C TYR A 1032 -11.43 17.06 0.10
N GLY A 1033 -10.27 16.88 -0.56
CA GLY A 1033 -9.93 15.63 -1.26
C GLY A 1033 -10.81 15.34 -2.50
N ILE A 1034 -11.51 16.33 -3.02
CA ILE A 1034 -12.37 16.18 -4.20
C ILE A 1034 -11.49 16.22 -5.45
N THR A 1035 -11.34 15.08 -6.10
CA THR A 1035 -10.55 14.93 -7.32
C THR A 1035 -11.18 15.70 -8.50
N PRO A 1036 -10.35 16.24 -9.42
CA PRO A 1036 -10.87 16.79 -10.68
C PRO A 1036 -11.46 15.67 -11.53
N ASN A 1037 -12.51 15.96 -12.31
CA ASN A 1037 -13.02 14.99 -13.27
C ASN A 1037 -12.38 15.26 -14.65
N GLU A 1038 -11.45 14.39 -15.06
CA GLU A 1038 -10.70 14.54 -16.32
C GLU A 1038 -11.50 14.14 -17.57
N THR A 1039 -12.65 13.47 -17.40
CA THR A 1039 -13.51 13.00 -18.50
C THR A 1039 -14.81 13.79 -18.65
N GLU A 1040 -15.09 14.74 -17.75
CA GLU A 1040 -16.35 15.50 -17.76
C GLU A 1040 -16.35 16.58 -18.85
N THR A 1041 -17.35 16.53 -19.72
CA THR A 1041 -17.51 17.54 -20.79
C THR A 1041 -18.54 18.62 -20.44
N ASP A 1042 -19.41 18.40 -19.43
CA ASP A 1042 -20.32 19.44 -18.97
C ASP A 1042 -19.62 20.46 -18.07
N ASN A 1043 -19.52 21.71 -18.54
CA ASN A 1043 -18.87 22.80 -17.83
C ASN A 1043 -19.55 24.15 -18.10
N PHE A 1044 -19.03 25.25 -17.55
CA PHE A 1044 -19.47 26.60 -17.88
C PHE A 1044 -18.84 27.06 -19.20
N ALA A 1045 -19.52 27.94 -19.93
CA ALA A 1045 -19.09 28.42 -21.25
C ALA A 1045 -17.76 29.21 -21.22
N ASP A 1046 -17.37 29.72 -20.05
CA ASP A 1046 -16.13 30.46 -19.80
C ASP A 1046 -15.09 29.68 -18.98
N ALA A 1047 -15.26 28.36 -18.82
CA ALA A 1047 -14.32 27.51 -18.09
C ALA A 1047 -12.93 27.43 -18.77
N GLY A 1048 -12.86 27.57 -20.09
CA GLY A 1048 -11.62 27.44 -20.86
C GLY A 1048 -10.94 26.06 -20.69
N ASN A 1049 -9.67 25.97 -21.09
CA ASN A 1049 -8.84 24.77 -20.94
C ASN A 1049 -7.57 25.09 -20.14
N THR A 1050 -7.60 24.95 -18.82
CA THR A 1050 -6.49 25.30 -17.92
C THR A 1050 -6.62 24.60 -16.56
N TYR A 1051 -5.70 24.89 -15.63
CA TYR A 1051 -5.51 24.21 -14.35
C TYR A 1051 -6.75 24.12 -13.43
N TYR A 1052 -7.78 24.93 -13.64
CA TYR A 1052 -9.04 24.87 -12.88
C TYR A 1052 -10.21 24.21 -13.64
N THR A 1053 -10.09 23.91 -14.94
CA THR A 1053 -11.21 23.44 -15.79
C THR A 1053 -11.87 22.17 -15.24
N ASN A 1054 -11.08 21.15 -14.92
CA ASN A 1054 -11.58 19.84 -14.47
C ASN A 1054 -12.08 19.87 -13.01
N TYR A 1055 -11.52 20.76 -12.18
CA TYR A 1055 -12.04 21.08 -10.85
C TYR A 1055 -13.37 21.82 -10.93
N LEU A 1056 -13.52 22.75 -11.89
CA LEU A 1056 -14.76 23.50 -12.10
C LEU A 1056 -15.88 22.59 -12.64
N ALA A 1057 -15.56 21.64 -13.52
CA ALA A 1057 -16.50 20.60 -13.97
C ALA A 1057 -16.99 19.75 -12.79
N ALA A 1058 -16.07 19.26 -11.93
CA ALA A 1058 -16.42 18.54 -10.71
C ALA A 1058 -17.31 19.37 -9.76
N ALA A 1059 -16.98 20.65 -9.55
CA ALA A 1059 -17.76 21.57 -8.71
C ALA A 1059 -19.15 21.87 -9.28
N LYS A 1060 -19.31 21.93 -10.62
CA LYS A 1060 -20.60 22.07 -11.30
C LYS A 1060 -21.46 20.82 -11.10
N ARG A 1061 -20.90 19.64 -11.41
CA ARG A 1061 -21.57 18.33 -11.29
C ARG A 1061 -22.05 18.02 -9.87
N LEU A 1062 -21.26 18.40 -8.87
CA LEU A 1062 -21.60 18.22 -7.45
C LEU A 1062 -22.55 19.29 -6.89
N GLY A 1063 -22.94 20.31 -7.67
CA GLY A 1063 -23.79 21.41 -7.20
C GLY A 1063 -23.08 22.45 -6.31
N ILE A 1064 -21.78 22.28 -6.05
CA ILE A 1064 -20.93 23.22 -5.29
C ILE A 1064 -21.00 24.62 -5.90
N THR A 1065 -21.07 24.71 -7.23
CA THR A 1065 -21.33 25.97 -7.92
C THR A 1065 -22.40 25.84 -9.01
N THR A 1066 -23.26 26.86 -9.06
CA THR A 1066 -24.28 27.05 -10.10
C THR A 1066 -23.86 28.10 -11.14
N GLY A 1067 -22.65 28.65 -11.01
CA GLY A 1067 -22.18 29.76 -11.83
C GLY A 1067 -22.86 31.10 -11.53
N VAL A 1068 -22.85 31.97 -12.53
CA VAL A 1068 -23.58 33.23 -12.65
C VAL A 1068 -24.44 33.19 -13.92
N ASP A 1069 -25.21 34.25 -14.19
CA ASP A 1069 -26.12 34.33 -15.33
C ASP A 1069 -25.45 34.00 -16.69
N GLY A 1070 -26.19 33.30 -17.55
CA GLY A 1070 -25.76 32.97 -18.92
C GLY A 1070 -24.77 31.80 -19.03
N ASN A 1071 -24.82 30.82 -18.12
CA ASN A 1071 -23.95 29.64 -18.08
C ASN A 1071 -22.45 30.00 -17.99
N LYS A 1072 -22.11 30.94 -17.11
CA LYS A 1072 -20.73 31.38 -16.83
C LYS A 1072 -20.36 31.12 -15.38
N PHE A 1073 -19.07 31.09 -15.07
CA PHE A 1073 -18.56 31.02 -13.69
C PHE A 1073 -17.70 32.23 -13.30
N GLU A 1074 -17.18 32.97 -14.28
CA GLU A 1074 -16.18 34.03 -14.14
C GLU A 1074 -14.90 33.62 -13.37
N PRO A 1075 -14.15 32.61 -13.85
CA PRO A 1075 -13.01 32.07 -13.11
C PRO A 1075 -11.86 33.08 -12.88
N ASN A 1076 -11.77 34.13 -13.70
CA ASN A 1076 -10.77 35.19 -13.57
C ASN A 1076 -11.20 36.36 -12.68
N SER A 1077 -12.49 36.48 -12.34
CA SER A 1077 -12.98 37.51 -11.41
C SER A 1077 -12.42 37.28 -10.01
N LYS A 1078 -12.13 38.38 -9.29
CA LYS A 1078 -11.59 38.32 -7.91
C LYS A 1078 -12.68 37.85 -6.96
N ILE A 1079 -12.35 36.89 -6.08
CA ILE A 1079 -13.36 36.29 -5.21
C ILE A 1079 -13.71 37.21 -4.04
N THR A 1080 -15.00 37.52 -3.92
CA THR A 1080 -15.56 38.25 -2.79
C THR A 1080 -15.68 37.33 -1.56
N ARG A 1081 -15.73 37.89 -0.35
CA ARG A 1081 -15.94 37.09 0.88
C ARG A 1081 -17.26 36.34 0.85
N GLN A 1082 -18.33 36.94 0.32
CA GLN A 1082 -19.62 36.27 0.15
C GLN A 1082 -19.56 35.06 -0.81
N ASP A 1083 -18.88 35.18 -1.96
CA ASP A 1083 -18.71 34.05 -2.88
C ASP A 1083 -17.87 32.92 -2.28
N LEU A 1084 -16.78 33.28 -1.59
CA LEU A 1084 -15.90 32.35 -0.90
C LEU A 1084 -16.69 31.50 0.10
N PHE A 1085 -17.52 32.14 0.93
CA PHE A 1085 -18.33 31.44 1.92
C PHE A 1085 -19.48 30.65 1.31
N THR A 1086 -20.14 31.12 0.25
CA THR A 1086 -21.18 30.35 -0.46
C THR A 1086 -20.64 29.07 -1.07
N LEU A 1087 -19.50 29.14 -1.78
CA LEU A 1087 -18.87 27.96 -2.37
C LEU A 1087 -18.42 26.96 -1.29
N LEU A 1088 -17.84 27.45 -0.20
CA LEU A 1088 -17.47 26.63 0.95
C LEU A 1088 -18.69 25.95 1.60
N TYR A 1089 -19.76 26.72 1.88
CA TYR A 1089 -20.98 26.21 2.48
C TYR A 1089 -21.57 25.05 1.66
N ARG A 1090 -21.66 25.22 0.33
CA ARG A 1090 -22.17 24.17 -0.57
C ARG A 1090 -21.26 22.94 -0.61
N SER A 1091 -19.94 23.11 -0.56
CA SER A 1091 -19.02 21.96 -0.41
C SER A 1091 -19.27 21.19 0.88
N LEU A 1092 -19.44 21.88 2.02
CA LEU A 1092 -19.74 21.25 3.29
C LEU A 1092 -21.13 20.59 3.30
N GLU A 1093 -22.12 21.19 2.65
CA GLU A 1093 -23.47 20.63 2.49
C GLU A 1093 -23.45 19.33 1.67
N VAL A 1094 -22.74 19.31 0.55
CA VAL A 1094 -22.53 18.11 -0.29
C VAL A 1094 -21.82 16.97 0.47
N LEU A 1095 -20.91 17.31 1.39
CA LEU A 1095 -20.18 16.36 2.22
C LEU A 1095 -20.95 15.94 3.49
N GLY A 1096 -22.04 16.63 3.85
CA GLY A 1096 -22.74 16.43 5.13
C GLY A 1096 -21.99 17.00 6.35
N GLU A 1097 -21.02 17.89 6.14
CA GLU A 1097 -20.05 18.39 7.13
C GLU A 1097 -20.33 19.83 7.60
N LEU A 1098 -21.57 20.31 7.49
CA LEU A 1098 -21.92 21.65 7.98
C LEU A 1098 -21.66 21.78 9.50
N PRO A 1099 -21.01 22.88 9.95
CA PRO A 1099 -20.65 23.03 11.36
C PRO A 1099 -21.90 23.23 12.24
N LYS A 1100 -21.91 22.62 13.42
CA LYS A 1100 -23.00 22.76 14.39
C LYS A 1100 -22.97 24.14 15.04
N ALA A 1101 -24.13 24.80 15.08
CA ALA A 1101 -24.30 26.11 15.71
C ALA A 1101 -23.86 26.10 17.18
N GLN A 1102 -23.09 27.11 17.58
CA GLN A 1102 -22.58 27.33 18.91
C GLN A 1102 -23.45 28.36 19.66
N PRO A 1103 -23.73 28.18 20.96
CA PRO A 1103 -24.49 29.16 21.73
C PRO A 1103 -23.84 30.55 21.72
N GLY A 1104 -24.62 31.58 21.39
CA GLY A 1104 -24.23 32.99 21.52
C GLY A 1104 -23.59 33.64 20.28
N ALA A 1105 -23.24 32.88 19.24
CA ALA A 1105 -22.82 33.43 17.95
C ALA A 1105 -24.04 33.69 17.05
N THR A 1106 -24.14 34.86 16.41
CA THR A 1106 -25.20 35.17 15.44
C THR A 1106 -24.73 36.19 14.40
N VAL A 1107 -25.21 36.08 13.15
CA VAL A 1107 -24.85 37.02 12.08
C VAL A 1107 -25.29 38.45 12.39
N SER A 1108 -26.38 38.64 13.15
CA SER A 1108 -26.89 39.97 13.50
C SER A 1108 -26.00 40.76 14.48
N SER A 1109 -24.96 40.14 15.07
CA SER A 1109 -23.97 40.86 15.88
C SER A 1109 -22.97 41.68 15.06
N PHE A 1110 -22.97 41.56 13.73
CA PHE A 1110 -22.06 42.25 12.83
C PHE A 1110 -22.71 43.49 12.19
N SER A 1111 -22.01 44.62 12.27
CA SER A 1111 -22.53 45.94 11.86
C SER A 1111 -22.82 46.09 10.36
N ASP A 1112 -22.31 45.17 9.53
CA ASP A 1112 -22.47 45.12 8.09
C ASP A 1112 -23.25 43.89 7.60
N ALA A 1113 -23.91 43.15 8.50
CA ALA A 1113 -24.73 41.98 8.15
C ALA A 1113 -25.78 42.27 7.06
N GLY A 1114 -26.39 43.47 7.08
CA GLY A 1114 -27.33 43.93 6.05
C GLY A 1114 -26.71 44.21 4.67
N GLN A 1115 -25.41 43.99 4.48
CA GLN A 1115 -24.74 44.06 3.18
C GLN A 1115 -24.55 42.68 2.52
N ILE A 1116 -24.85 41.59 3.23
CA ILE A 1116 -24.82 40.22 2.70
C ILE A 1116 -25.90 40.11 1.61
N ALA A 1117 -25.55 39.55 0.46
CA ALA A 1117 -26.53 39.28 -0.59
C ALA A 1117 -27.34 38.03 -0.25
N ASP A 1118 -28.63 38.01 -0.63
CA ASP A 1118 -29.59 36.97 -0.25
C ASP A 1118 -29.07 35.54 -0.47
N TYR A 1119 -28.39 35.28 -1.59
CA TYR A 1119 -27.83 33.96 -1.94
C TYR A 1119 -26.70 33.46 -1.02
N ALA A 1120 -26.13 34.34 -0.19
CA ALA A 1120 -25.04 34.04 0.73
C ALA A 1120 -25.50 34.03 2.21
N SER A 1121 -26.75 34.38 2.49
CA SER A 1121 -27.28 34.51 3.86
C SER A 1121 -27.11 33.23 4.69
N ASP A 1122 -27.49 32.07 4.14
CA ASP A 1122 -27.38 30.78 4.84
C ASP A 1122 -25.91 30.36 5.05
N ALA A 1123 -25.04 30.67 4.09
CA ALA A 1123 -23.61 30.41 4.19
C ALA A 1123 -22.96 31.22 5.32
N PHE A 1124 -23.24 32.53 5.39
CA PHE A 1124 -22.80 33.36 6.51
C PHE A 1124 -23.40 32.88 7.83
N LYS A 1125 -24.68 32.51 7.84
CA LYS A 1125 -25.36 32.00 9.04
C LYS A 1125 -24.68 30.76 9.59
N ALA A 1126 -24.57 29.69 8.79
CA ALA A 1126 -23.96 28.43 9.22
C ALA A 1126 -22.51 28.61 9.68
N LEU A 1127 -21.71 29.42 8.97
CA LEU A 1127 -20.29 29.58 9.27
C LEU A 1127 -20.00 30.55 10.43
N VAL A 1128 -20.87 31.54 10.69
CA VAL A 1128 -20.79 32.41 11.88
C VAL A 1128 -21.33 31.68 13.12
N GLU A 1129 -22.54 31.11 13.04
CA GLU A 1129 -23.13 30.36 14.15
C GLU A 1129 -22.27 29.14 14.50
N GLY A 1130 -21.65 28.49 13.51
CA GLY A 1130 -20.67 27.41 13.69
C GLY A 1130 -19.28 27.83 14.19
N GLY A 1131 -19.02 29.12 14.46
CA GLY A 1131 -17.74 29.60 15.01
C GLY A 1131 -16.52 29.52 14.05
N ILE A 1132 -16.77 29.33 12.76
CA ILE A 1132 -15.74 29.32 11.70
C ILE A 1132 -15.33 30.75 11.33
N ILE A 1133 -16.31 31.65 11.22
CA ILE A 1133 -16.12 33.07 10.91
C ILE A 1133 -16.39 33.90 12.18
N THR A 1134 -15.35 34.58 12.67
CA THR A 1134 -15.44 35.52 13.81
C THR A 1134 -15.55 36.99 13.39
N GLY A 1135 -15.42 37.26 12.09
CA GLY A 1135 -15.29 38.62 11.55
C GLY A 1135 -14.04 39.37 12.05
N SER A 1136 -14.00 40.68 11.81
CA SER A 1136 -12.96 41.60 12.31
C SER A 1136 -13.58 42.96 12.60
N ASN A 1137 -13.24 43.59 13.73
CA ASN A 1137 -13.79 44.90 14.15
C ASN A 1137 -15.34 44.99 14.05
N ALA A 1138 -16.03 43.92 14.49
CA ALA A 1138 -17.50 43.76 14.38
C ALA A 1138 -18.07 43.89 12.93
N LYS A 1139 -17.29 43.44 11.94
CA LYS A 1139 -17.66 43.36 10.51
C LYS A 1139 -17.34 42.01 9.88
N LEU A 1140 -18.12 41.65 8.86
CA LEU A 1140 -17.96 40.44 8.03
C LEU A 1140 -17.32 40.74 6.67
N SER A 1141 -17.44 41.99 6.19
CA SER A 1141 -16.91 42.49 4.92
C SER A 1141 -17.40 41.70 3.68
N PRO A 1142 -18.71 41.43 3.51
CA PRO A 1142 -19.20 40.45 2.52
C PRO A 1142 -18.76 40.75 1.07
N LYS A 1143 -18.67 42.02 0.70
CA LYS A 1143 -18.32 42.47 -0.66
C LYS A 1143 -16.83 42.65 -0.92
N ASP A 1144 -15.98 42.57 0.12
CA ASP A 1144 -14.54 42.77 -0.03
C ASP A 1144 -13.89 41.57 -0.74
N VAL A 1145 -12.85 41.83 -1.53
CA VAL A 1145 -12.07 40.78 -2.20
C VAL A 1145 -11.11 40.09 -1.22
N SER A 1146 -10.96 38.77 -1.34
CA SER A 1146 -10.14 37.99 -0.40
C SER A 1146 -8.67 37.86 -0.86
N THR A 1147 -7.74 38.02 0.07
CA THR A 1147 -6.30 37.74 -0.15
C THR A 1147 -5.96 36.28 0.08
N ARG A 1148 -4.81 35.83 -0.44
CA ARG A 1148 -4.30 34.46 -0.24
C ARG A 1148 -4.15 34.10 1.24
N ALA A 1149 -3.67 35.01 2.08
CA ALA A 1149 -3.60 34.82 3.52
C ALA A 1149 -4.98 34.61 4.17
N GLN A 1150 -5.99 35.37 3.75
CA GLN A 1150 -7.36 35.23 4.27
C GLN A 1150 -8.01 33.92 3.83
N VAL A 1151 -7.82 33.53 2.55
CA VAL A 1151 -8.28 32.23 2.04
C VAL A 1151 -7.63 31.08 2.82
N ALA A 1152 -6.32 31.16 3.05
CA ALA A 1152 -5.60 30.15 3.84
C ALA A 1152 -6.15 30.03 5.26
N GLN A 1153 -6.35 31.16 5.95
CA GLN A 1153 -6.88 31.16 7.32
C GLN A 1153 -8.29 30.59 7.40
N VAL A 1154 -9.16 30.86 6.43
CA VAL A 1154 -10.51 30.28 6.40
C VAL A 1154 -10.42 28.76 6.26
N LEU A 1155 -9.71 28.25 5.25
CA LEU A 1155 -9.55 26.80 5.03
C LEU A 1155 -8.91 26.11 6.24
N TYR A 1156 -7.85 26.71 6.82
CA TYR A 1156 -7.23 26.21 8.05
C TYR A 1156 -8.22 26.16 9.22
N ASN A 1157 -9.03 27.20 9.44
CA ASN A 1157 -10.01 27.23 10.52
C ASN A 1157 -11.07 26.12 10.38
N LEU A 1158 -11.37 25.64 9.18
CA LEU A 1158 -12.28 24.51 8.99
C LEU A 1158 -11.55 23.19 9.26
N LEU A 1159 -10.47 22.94 8.52
CA LEU A 1159 -9.71 21.69 8.57
C LEU A 1159 -9.02 21.42 9.93
N SER A 1160 -8.89 22.44 10.79
CA SER A 1160 -8.34 22.30 12.15
C SER A 1160 -9.41 22.24 13.25
N LYS A 1161 -10.61 22.82 13.05
CA LYS A 1161 -11.68 22.87 14.07
C LYS A 1161 -12.79 21.83 13.88
N GLN A 1162 -12.95 21.29 12.67
CA GLN A 1162 -13.68 20.04 12.42
C GLN A 1162 -12.78 18.86 12.79
#